data_AF-A0A7X9CE56-F1
#
_entry.id   AF-A0A7X9CE56-F1
#
_cell.length_a   1.000
_cell.length_b   1.000
_cell.length_c   1.000
_cell.angle_alpha   90.00
_cell.angle_beta   90.00
_cell.angle_gamma   90.00
#
_symmetry.space_group_name_H-M   'P 1'
#
loop_
_entity.id
_entity.type
_entity.pdbx_description
1 polymer ?
#
loop_
_entity_poly.entity_id
_entity_poly.type
_entity_poly.pdbx_seq_one_letter_code
_entity_poly.pdbx_strand_id
1 'polypeptide(L)'
;MKIKIKVKNLLLIVFLGLFIYLIAMPYGTIKIAKHLDYKGSDRARVFYESFISKSLIWNKSEALYEYGNHLIGSEGKFKLMMMGWGGEMGSSLGDMEKGIDILKEILEKENKNEKDMKYTILAYEKLMATFIELQSPEDLIYWINWGKGEDNEEINYISDLYLSFYHFVNREYDLAEELLNKYHQDSKYIDEKYYYMKAELDLRKGDIDSFKQFYETGENFMGVYRGSKSIFNYRNYDFKDYYTKVKGDLKIKGRVSFNGKPMPFVQVYLQDGGKGYRTDGGHLVGITDINGEYETLGLGPNKYELGIGLNQNILYDKVYQNPNRRFIDLNEDMEFDFSFVSPFKIINPKPGQLLKGNKLTVEWEPVKDAEYYEVNIVSFADPSNKSDGNITFPIMEDENNNTKIKGTRALFDIEKLKELPGGLSWSGEDMIVNPSGILGMFVSNTDYPIVINAYDKYGKLLNSTAALRTYYEDFPSIIIEGELTEGEKLIENKKYEEAIKYYTNILEKDSNNKEALLYLSKIYMVGYEKDKSDYNKAMAYATRYDNLNHNNTLKYQVIEFMDHDSRRKYSDLILKVYEDIPEENRDENFYYRLGKYYLSLGKYDLARESFENIKPDTPIYIMYIDLYFGEIHKALGLVNSVDIYNMDKKELIKALEGIDTETTKTNDYKILKDVIEKVLSEDLSPEEGYDVYVEANSKIKSPYIKILLEQIKEENYWDMEINLN
;
A
#
# COMPACT_ATOMS: atom_id res chain seq x y z
N MET A 1 29.37 -3.08 -69.70
CA MET A 1 30.57 -3.50 -68.94
C MET A 1 30.29 -4.87 -68.32
N LYS A 2 30.91 -5.97 -68.80
CA LYS A 2 30.67 -7.33 -68.27
C LYS A 2 31.64 -7.59 -67.12
N ILE A 3 31.15 -7.58 -65.88
CA ILE A 3 31.97 -7.88 -64.70
C ILE A 3 32.26 -9.39 -64.69
N LYS A 4 33.51 -9.79 -64.96
CA LYS A 4 33.97 -11.17 -64.78
C LYS A 4 34.36 -11.38 -63.33
N ILE A 5 33.40 -11.78 -62.49
CA ILE A 5 33.69 -12.22 -61.11
C ILE A 5 34.27 -13.64 -61.17
N LYS A 6 35.44 -13.86 -60.58
CA LYS A 6 36.01 -15.22 -60.43
C LYS A 6 35.09 -16.03 -59.50
N VAL A 7 34.78 -17.29 -59.85
CA VAL A 7 33.91 -18.19 -59.04
C VAL A 7 34.33 -18.23 -57.56
N LYS A 8 35.64 -18.21 -57.29
CA LYS A 8 36.19 -18.12 -55.91
C LYS A 8 35.70 -16.90 -55.13
N ASN A 9 35.58 -15.74 -55.78
CA ASN A 9 35.10 -14.51 -55.13
C ASN A 9 33.59 -14.55 -54.91
N LEU A 10 32.84 -15.19 -55.80
CA LEU A 10 31.40 -15.39 -55.63
C LEU A 10 31.11 -16.33 -54.45
N LEU A 11 31.87 -17.43 -54.35
CA LEU A 11 31.82 -18.34 -53.21
C LEU A 11 32.18 -17.62 -51.90
N LEU A 12 33.22 -16.78 -51.89
CA LEU A 12 33.60 -16.01 -50.71
C LEU A 12 32.47 -15.07 -50.25
N ILE A 13 31.80 -14.38 -51.18
CA ILE A 13 30.67 -13.50 -50.86
C ILE A 13 29.50 -14.31 -50.28
N VAL A 14 29.20 -15.49 -50.85
CA VAL A 14 28.17 -16.39 -50.33
C VAL A 14 28.53 -16.89 -48.93
N PHE A 15 29.78 -17.31 -48.70
CA PHE A 15 30.24 -17.74 -47.38
C PHE A 15 30.22 -16.60 -46.36
N LEU A 16 30.58 -15.37 -46.75
CA LEU A 16 30.50 -14.20 -45.89
C LEU A 16 29.05 -13.84 -45.57
N GLY A 17 28.16 -13.90 -46.55
CA GLY A 17 26.71 -13.70 -46.36
C GLY A 17 26.11 -14.76 -45.43
N LEU A 18 26.49 -16.03 -45.61
CA LEU A 18 26.10 -17.13 -44.72
C LEU A 18 26.69 -16.95 -43.32
N PHE A 19 27.94 -16.53 -43.17
CA PHE A 19 28.54 -16.25 -41.86
C PHE A 19 27.84 -15.09 -41.15
N ILE A 20 27.52 -14.01 -41.86
CA ILE A 20 26.80 -12.88 -41.28
C ILE A 20 25.40 -13.30 -40.85
N TYR A 21 24.68 -14.02 -41.72
CA TYR A 21 23.31 -14.44 -41.48
C TYR A 21 23.22 -15.50 -40.38
N LEU A 22 24.07 -16.52 -40.45
CA LEU A 22 24.05 -17.64 -39.54
C LEU A 22 24.78 -17.33 -38.25
N ILE A 23 25.83 -16.50 -38.19
CA ILE A 23 26.69 -16.34 -36.99
C ILE A 23 26.65 -14.93 -36.41
N ALA A 24 27.02 -13.92 -37.20
CA ALA A 24 27.20 -12.56 -36.67
C ALA A 24 25.87 -11.92 -36.23
N MET A 25 24.81 -12.06 -37.04
CA MET A 25 23.50 -11.50 -36.71
C MET A 25 22.89 -12.13 -35.45
N PRO A 26 22.78 -13.46 -35.31
CA PRO A 26 22.23 -14.03 -34.08
C PRO A 26 23.07 -13.68 -32.83
N TYR A 27 24.40 -13.62 -32.94
CA TYR A 27 25.26 -13.17 -31.84
C TYR A 27 24.97 -11.72 -31.42
N GLY A 28 24.78 -10.82 -32.39
CA GLY A 28 24.35 -9.45 -32.13
C GLY A 28 22.97 -9.39 -31.47
N THR A 29 22.00 -10.16 -31.99
CA THR A 29 20.62 -10.23 -31.47
C THR A 29 20.60 -10.64 -30.01
N ILE A 30 21.27 -11.73 -29.62
CA ILE A 30 21.26 -12.20 -28.22
C ILE A 30 21.99 -11.24 -27.28
N LYS A 31 23.07 -10.58 -27.73
CA LYS A 31 23.75 -9.55 -26.92
C LYS A 31 22.88 -8.32 -26.70
N ILE A 32 22.13 -7.89 -27.71
CA ILE A 32 21.17 -6.79 -27.57
C ILE A 32 20.06 -7.19 -26.61
N ALA A 33 19.52 -8.42 -26.73
CA ALA A 33 18.51 -8.95 -25.81
C ALA A 33 19.00 -8.85 -24.35
N LYS A 34 20.15 -9.46 -24.03
CA LYS A 34 20.72 -9.44 -22.67
C LYS A 34 21.01 -8.03 -22.14
N HIS A 35 21.48 -7.14 -23.01
CA HIS A 35 21.77 -5.74 -22.62
C HIS A 35 20.50 -4.95 -22.32
N LEU A 36 19.43 -5.16 -23.09
CA LEU A 36 18.12 -4.55 -22.85
C LEU A 36 17.47 -5.13 -21.60
N ASP A 37 17.60 -6.43 -21.41
CA ASP A 37 17.07 -7.17 -20.26
C ASP A 37 17.75 -6.73 -18.95
N TYR A 38 19.08 -6.61 -18.95
CA TYR A 38 19.84 -6.04 -17.83
C TYR A 38 19.41 -4.60 -17.48
N LYS A 39 18.86 -3.86 -18.45
CA LYS A 39 18.30 -2.51 -18.24
C LYS A 39 16.81 -2.51 -17.89
N GLY A 40 16.19 -3.68 -17.71
CA GLY A 40 14.75 -3.82 -17.43
C GLY A 40 13.85 -3.39 -18.58
N SER A 41 14.28 -3.53 -19.84
CA SER A 41 13.50 -3.11 -20.99
C SER A 41 12.70 -4.25 -21.61
N ASP A 42 11.38 -4.10 -21.71
CA ASP A 42 10.46 -5.05 -22.37
C ASP A 42 10.81 -5.31 -23.85
N ARG A 43 11.57 -4.41 -24.48
CA ARG A 43 12.07 -4.61 -25.85
C ARG A 43 12.97 -5.83 -25.96
N ALA A 44 13.59 -6.29 -24.86
CA ALA A 44 14.39 -7.51 -24.84
C ALA A 44 13.63 -8.72 -25.41
N ARG A 45 12.32 -8.82 -25.13
CA ARG A 45 11.43 -9.87 -25.63
C ARG A 45 11.53 -10.07 -27.15
N VAL A 46 11.43 -8.99 -27.91
CA VAL A 46 11.46 -9.05 -29.38
C VAL A 46 12.78 -9.64 -29.88
N PHE A 47 13.90 -9.31 -29.21
CA PHE A 47 15.21 -9.85 -29.57
C PHE A 47 15.37 -11.31 -29.15
N TYR A 48 14.87 -11.72 -27.98
CA TYR A 48 14.85 -13.13 -27.59
C TYR A 48 14.02 -13.98 -28.56
N GLU A 49 12.78 -13.58 -28.85
CA GLU A 49 11.90 -14.28 -29.81
C GLU A 49 12.54 -14.32 -31.22
N SER A 50 13.15 -13.22 -31.66
CA SER A 50 13.88 -13.17 -32.93
C SER A 50 15.09 -14.12 -32.98
N PHE A 51 15.79 -14.31 -31.87
CA PHE A 51 16.91 -15.24 -31.79
C PHE A 51 16.43 -16.70 -31.78
N ILE A 52 15.42 -17.02 -30.96
CA ILE A 52 14.90 -18.37 -30.75
C ILE A 52 14.20 -18.93 -32.00
N SER A 53 13.61 -18.06 -32.83
CA SER A 53 12.95 -18.47 -34.08
C SER A 53 13.88 -18.94 -35.21
N LYS A 54 15.21 -18.87 -35.04
CA LYS A 54 16.18 -19.22 -36.09
C LYS A 54 16.45 -20.74 -36.15
N SER A 55 16.73 -21.25 -37.35
CA SER A 55 16.90 -22.70 -37.60
C SER A 55 18.26 -23.27 -37.17
N LEU A 56 19.30 -22.44 -37.05
CA LEU A 56 20.63 -22.82 -36.58
C LEU A 56 21.01 -21.94 -35.38
N ILE A 57 20.78 -22.46 -34.17
CA ILE A 57 21.04 -21.74 -32.92
C ILE A 57 22.11 -22.50 -32.11
N TRP A 58 23.27 -21.87 -31.91
CA TRP A 58 24.15 -22.26 -30.81
C TRP A 58 23.60 -21.67 -29.51
N ASN A 59 23.79 -22.40 -28.40
CA ASN A 59 23.37 -21.97 -27.07
C ASN A 59 21.85 -21.79 -26.92
N LYS A 60 21.03 -22.63 -27.57
CA LYS A 60 19.56 -22.52 -27.47
C LYS A 60 19.07 -22.57 -26.02
N SER A 61 19.59 -23.48 -25.20
CA SER A 61 19.21 -23.60 -23.78
C SER A 61 19.56 -22.35 -22.96
N GLU A 62 20.66 -21.66 -23.29
CA GLU A 62 20.99 -20.37 -22.66
C GLU A 62 19.96 -19.30 -23.01
N ALA A 63 19.63 -19.14 -24.28
CA ALA A 63 18.68 -18.12 -24.72
C ALA A 63 17.26 -18.40 -24.21
N LEU A 64 16.85 -19.67 -24.17
CA LEU A 64 15.58 -20.07 -23.57
C LEU A 64 15.56 -19.76 -22.07
N TYR A 65 16.64 -20.05 -21.34
CA TYR A 65 16.70 -19.81 -19.90
C TYR A 65 16.60 -18.31 -19.59
N GLU A 66 17.40 -17.49 -20.27
CA GLU A 66 17.40 -16.03 -20.07
C GLU A 66 16.03 -15.44 -20.43
N TYR A 67 15.41 -15.91 -21.52
CA TYR A 67 14.09 -15.44 -21.91
C TYR A 67 12.99 -15.89 -20.94
N GLY A 68 13.01 -17.15 -20.50
CA GLY A 68 12.08 -17.67 -19.50
C GLY A 68 12.21 -16.92 -18.18
N ASN A 69 13.43 -16.64 -17.74
CA ASN A 69 13.70 -15.86 -16.53
C ASN A 69 13.24 -14.40 -16.66
N HIS A 70 13.47 -13.76 -17.81
CA HIS A 70 12.94 -12.44 -18.13
C HIS A 70 11.42 -12.38 -18.02
N LEU A 71 10.72 -13.37 -18.60
CA LEU A 71 9.26 -13.45 -18.58
C LEU A 71 8.69 -13.72 -17.18
N ILE A 72 9.32 -14.60 -16.41
CA ILE A 72 8.91 -14.86 -15.02
C ILE A 72 9.14 -13.61 -14.16
N GLY A 73 10.20 -12.84 -14.43
CA GLY A 73 10.45 -11.56 -13.76
C GLY A 73 11.02 -11.70 -12.35
N SER A 74 10.92 -10.60 -11.59
CA SER A 74 11.43 -10.51 -10.21
C SER A 74 10.65 -11.45 -9.27
N GLU A 75 11.39 -12.14 -8.40
CA GLU A 75 10.86 -12.91 -7.26
C GLU A 75 10.54 -11.99 -6.05
N GLY A 76 10.49 -10.67 -6.28
CA GLY A 76 10.11 -9.69 -5.28
C GLY A 76 8.70 -9.93 -4.73
N LYS A 77 8.53 -9.75 -3.43
CA LYS A 77 7.24 -9.91 -2.76
C LYS A 77 6.48 -8.59 -2.73
N PHE A 78 5.18 -8.65 -3.02
CA PHE A 78 4.23 -7.66 -2.57
C PHE A 78 3.95 -7.90 -1.10
N LYS A 79 4.33 -6.95 -0.25
CA LYS A 79 4.07 -7.00 1.18
C LYS A 79 2.74 -6.29 1.45
N LEU A 80 1.83 -7.00 2.08
CA LEU A 80 0.57 -6.49 2.59
C LEU A 80 0.67 -6.45 4.11
N MET A 81 0.86 -5.26 4.67
CA MET A 81 0.86 -5.01 6.10
C MET A 81 -0.47 -4.36 6.51
N MET A 82 -0.78 -4.35 7.81
CA MET A 82 -2.02 -3.74 8.32
C MET A 82 -2.12 -2.23 8.03
N MET A 83 -1.00 -1.50 8.05
CA MET A 83 -0.96 -0.05 7.81
C MET A 83 -0.78 0.32 6.34
N GLY A 84 -0.38 -0.62 5.49
CA GLY A 84 -0.06 -0.29 4.10
C GLY A 84 0.45 -1.49 3.31
N TRP A 85 0.61 -1.29 2.01
CA TRP A 85 1.08 -2.32 1.09
C TRP A 85 2.02 -1.74 0.04
N GLY A 86 2.87 -2.60 -0.52
CA GLY A 86 3.85 -2.19 -1.52
C GLY A 86 4.78 -3.31 -1.95
N GLY A 87 5.51 -3.05 -3.03
CA GLY A 87 6.43 -3.99 -3.65
C GLY A 87 6.78 -3.56 -5.07
N GLU A 88 7.88 -4.10 -5.60
CA GLU A 88 8.31 -3.89 -7.00
C GLU A 88 7.20 -4.28 -7.97
N MET A 89 7.18 -3.71 -9.18
CA MET A 89 6.26 -4.11 -10.24
C MET A 89 6.69 -5.45 -10.87
N GLY A 90 5.73 -6.31 -11.19
CA GLY A 90 5.97 -7.69 -11.63
C GLY A 90 5.68 -7.90 -13.09
N SER A 91 5.97 -9.11 -13.57
CA SER A 91 5.53 -9.60 -14.88
C SER A 91 4.02 -9.86 -14.90
N SER A 92 3.43 -9.99 -16.09
CA SER A 92 2.04 -10.44 -16.17
C SER A 92 1.94 -11.95 -15.86
N LEU A 93 0.79 -12.41 -15.35
CA LEU A 93 0.56 -13.85 -15.13
C LEU A 93 0.77 -14.66 -16.42
N GLY A 94 0.32 -14.13 -17.56
CA GLY A 94 0.49 -14.78 -18.87
C GLY A 94 1.96 -14.85 -19.33
N ASP A 95 2.78 -13.84 -19.02
CA ASP A 95 4.22 -13.92 -19.27
C ASP A 95 4.88 -14.96 -18.36
N MET A 96 4.46 -15.04 -17.09
CA MET A 96 4.97 -16.04 -16.14
C MET A 96 4.65 -17.47 -16.60
N GLU A 97 3.42 -17.76 -17.03
CA GLU A 97 3.02 -19.05 -17.61
C GLU A 97 3.87 -19.41 -18.84
N LYS A 98 4.05 -18.45 -19.77
CA LYS A 98 4.91 -18.64 -20.95
C LYS A 98 6.36 -18.92 -20.55
N GLY A 99 6.88 -18.23 -19.54
CA GLY A 99 8.22 -18.43 -19.01
C GLY A 99 8.40 -19.84 -18.44
N ILE A 100 7.42 -20.34 -17.68
CA ILE A 100 7.39 -21.71 -17.16
C ILE A 100 7.48 -22.73 -18.30
N ASP A 101 6.66 -22.57 -19.36
CA ASP A 101 6.67 -23.49 -20.50
C ASP A 101 8.03 -23.50 -21.22
N ILE A 102 8.66 -22.33 -21.36
CA ILE A 102 10.01 -22.21 -21.94
C ILE A 102 11.07 -22.93 -21.07
N LEU A 103 10.97 -22.82 -19.74
CA LEU A 103 11.89 -23.52 -18.85
C LEU A 103 11.69 -25.04 -18.91
N LYS A 104 10.44 -25.51 -19.01
CA LYS A 104 10.13 -26.93 -19.22
C LYS A 104 10.72 -27.48 -20.52
N GLU A 105 10.71 -26.70 -21.61
CA GLU A 105 11.36 -27.08 -22.88
C GLU A 105 12.86 -27.39 -22.70
N ILE A 106 13.55 -26.68 -21.79
CA ILE A 106 14.96 -26.94 -21.49
C ILE A 106 15.11 -28.29 -20.78
N LEU A 107 14.24 -28.60 -19.82
CA LEU A 107 14.27 -29.84 -19.05
C LEU A 107 13.97 -31.06 -19.92
N GLU A 108 13.03 -30.96 -20.85
CA GLU A 108 12.60 -32.06 -21.73
C GLU A 108 13.58 -32.34 -22.88
N LYS A 109 14.60 -31.51 -23.07
CA LYS A 109 15.60 -31.70 -24.13
C LYS A 109 16.36 -33.02 -23.97
N GLU A 110 16.35 -33.84 -25.02
CA GLU A 110 17.17 -35.06 -25.14
C GLU A 110 18.64 -34.75 -25.48
N ASN A 111 19.56 -35.65 -25.11
CA ASN A 111 20.99 -35.59 -25.47
C ASN A 111 21.69 -34.28 -25.07
N LYS A 112 21.56 -33.89 -23.80
CA LYS A 112 22.14 -32.67 -23.23
C LYS A 112 23.67 -32.75 -23.19
N ASN A 113 24.36 -31.78 -23.79
CA ASN A 113 25.80 -31.58 -23.55
C ASN A 113 26.04 -30.86 -22.22
N GLU A 114 27.30 -30.70 -21.81
CA GLU A 114 27.68 -30.04 -20.55
C GLU A 114 27.09 -28.63 -20.41
N LYS A 115 27.08 -27.86 -21.50
CA LYS A 115 26.50 -26.51 -21.51
C LYS A 115 24.98 -26.53 -21.37
N ASP A 116 24.31 -27.46 -22.05
CA ASP A 116 22.87 -27.65 -21.93
C ASP A 116 22.49 -28.10 -20.51
N MET A 117 23.32 -28.95 -19.89
CA MET A 117 23.12 -29.42 -18.52
C MET A 117 23.19 -28.26 -17.52
N LYS A 118 24.14 -27.33 -17.67
CA LYS A 118 24.20 -26.11 -16.85
C LYS A 118 22.86 -25.35 -16.84
N TYR A 119 22.28 -25.11 -18.01
CA TYR A 119 21.00 -24.38 -18.09
C TYR A 119 19.79 -25.23 -17.70
N THR A 120 19.91 -26.56 -17.78
CA THR A 120 18.90 -27.49 -17.25
C THR A 120 18.81 -27.35 -15.72
N ILE A 121 19.95 -27.34 -15.04
CA ILE A 121 20.01 -27.15 -13.58
C ILE A 121 19.42 -25.79 -13.19
N LEU A 122 19.83 -24.71 -13.86
CA LEU A 122 19.30 -23.36 -13.60
C LEU A 122 17.78 -23.26 -13.86
N ALA A 123 17.29 -23.85 -14.96
CA ALA A 123 15.87 -23.86 -15.30
C ALA A 123 15.06 -24.67 -14.29
N TYR A 124 15.59 -25.82 -13.85
CA TYR A 124 14.95 -26.68 -12.85
C TYR A 124 14.78 -25.96 -11.52
N GLU A 125 15.86 -25.34 -11.03
CA GLU A 125 15.83 -24.56 -9.79
C GLU A 125 14.83 -23.40 -9.88
N LYS A 126 14.86 -22.63 -10.98
CA LYS A 126 13.95 -21.51 -11.21
C LYS A 126 12.49 -21.97 -11.24
N LEU A 127 12.19 -23.12 -11.83
CA LEU A 127 10.84 -23.69 -11.86
C LEU A 127 10.34 -24.00 -10.45
N MET A 128 11.15 -24.63 -9.60
CA MET A 128 10.75 -24.93 -8.23
C MET A 128 10.48 -23.67 -7.40
N ALA A 129 11.36 -22.67 -7.47
CA ALA A 129 11.11 -21.36 -6.85
C ALA A 129 9.79 -20.74 -7.35
N THR A 130 9.56 -20.82 -8.66
CA THR A 130 8.35 -20.30 -9.31
C THR A 130 7.07 -20.98 -8.81
N PHE A 131 7.06 -22.29 -8.58
CA PHE A 131 5.90 -22.99 -8.04
C PHE A 131 5.62 -22.66 -6.57
N ILE A 132 6.65 -22.32 -5.79
CA ILE A 132 6.46 -21.75 -4.45
C ILE A 132 5.79 -20.38 -4.56
N GLU A 133 6.27 -19.51 -5.44
CA GLU A 133 5.70 -18.18 -5.69
C GLU A 133 4.23 -18.22 -6.15
N LEU A 134 3.89 -19.20 -6.99
CA LEU A 134 2.54 -19.47 -7.47
C LEU A 134 1.68 -20.25 -6.47
N GLN A 135 2.22 -20.64 -5.32
CA GLN A 135 1.50 -21.38 -4.28
C GLN A 135 0.93 -22.71 -4.80
N SER A 136 1.72 -23.41 -5.61
CA SER A 136 1.34 -24.64 -6.33
C SER A 136 2.09 -25.86 -5.76
N PRO A 137 1.67 -26.41 -4.60
CA PRO A 137 2.38 -27.52 -3.94
C PRO A 137 2.37 -28.81 -4.77
N GLU A 138 1.32 -29.05 -5.56
CA GLU A 138 1.24 -30.23 -6.44
C GLU A 138 2.31 -30.20 -7.53
N ASP A 139 2.48 -29.06 -8.20
CA ASP A 139 3.50 -28.87 -9.24
C ASP A 139 4.91 -28.94 -8.63
N LEU A 140 5.11 -28.34 -7.46
CA LEU A 140 6.39 -28.42 -6.73
C LEU A 140 6.77 -29.88 -6.46
N ILE A 141 5.85 -30.68 -5.92
CA ILE A 141 6.10 -32.10 -5.62
C ILE A 141 6.30 -32.92 -6.90
N TYR A 142 5.53 -32.64 -7.97
CA TYR A 142 5.73 -33.28 -9.26
C TYR A 142 7.16 -33.09 -9.77
N TRP A 143 7.66 -31.86 -9.76
CA TRP A 143 9.01 -31.55 -10.26
C TRP A 143 10.11 -32.05 -9.34
N ILE A 144 9.92 -32.04 -8.01
CA ILE A 144 10.83 -32.70 -7.06
C ILE A 144 10.98 -34.19 -7.41
N ASN A 145 9.88 -34.88 -7.69
CA ASN A 145 9.93 -36.30 -8.04
C ASN A 145 10.58 -36.53 -9.41
N TRP A 146 10.35 -35.63 -10.37
CA TRP A 146 11.06 -35.65 -11.65
C TRP A 146 12.58 -35.55 -11.44
N GLY A 147 13.06 -34.57 -10.65
CA GLY A 147 14.49 -34.38 -10.42
C GLY A 147 15.15 -35.54 -9.67
N LYS A 148 14.43 -36.19 -8.75
CA LYS A 148 14.88 -37.44 -8.10
C LYS A 148 15.04 -38.62 -9.05
N GLY A 149 14.37 -38.60 -10.19
CA GLY A 149 14.48 -39.61 -11.25
C GLY A 149 15.68 -39.39 -12.19
N GLU A 150 16.31 -38.22 -12.15
CA GLU A 150 17.43 -37.87 -13.03
C GLU A 150 18.76 -38.44 -12.52
N ASP A 151 19.59 -38.93 -13.44
CA ASP A 151 20.97 -39.38 -13.15
C ASP A 151 21.94 -38.19 -13.08
N ASN A 152 21.65 -37.24 -12.20
CA ASN A 152 22.46 -36.04 -11.98
C ASN A 152 22.46 -35.66 -10.49
N GLU A 153 23.62 -35.73 -9.84
CA GLU A 153 23.76 -35.48 -8.40
C GLU A 153 23.35 -34.05 -7.99
N GLU A 154 23.55 -33.04 -8.85
CA GLU A 154 23.18 -31.64 -8.57
C GLU A 154 21.66 -31.47 -8.61
N ILE A 155 20.98 -32.02 -9.63
CA ILE A 155 19.52 -32.03 -9.71
C ILE A 155 18.91 -32.76 -8.50
N ASN A 156 19.51 -33.88 -8.08
CA ASN A 156 19.07 -34.60 -6.88
C ASN A 156 19.25 -33.77 -5.61
N TYR A 157 20.38 -33.06 -5.45
CA TYR A 157 20.60 -32.12 -4.35
C TYR A 157 19.54 -31.04 -4.30
N ILE A 158 19.26 -30.39 -5.43
CA ILE A 158 18.24 -29.34 -5.48
C ILE A 158 16.86 -29.94 -5.15
N SER A 159 16.55 -31.15 -5.63
CA SER A 159 15.29 -31.84 -5.30
C SER A 159 15.12 -32.11 -3.80
N ASP A 160 16.19 -32.56 -3.13
CA ASP A 160 16.20 -32.80 -1.69
C ASP A 160 16.15 -31.48 -0.89
N LEU A 161 16.77 -30.41 -1.39
CA LEU A 161 16.70 -29.07 -0.79
C LEU A 161 15.26 -28.52 -0.80
N TYR A 162 14.57 -28.57 -1.95
CA TYR A 162 13.19 -28.09 -2.06
C TYR A 162 12.19 -29.01 -1.35
N LEU A 163 12.46 -30.32 -1.27
CA LEU A 163 11.67 -31.22 -0.43
C LEU A 163 11.89 -30.93 1.06
N SER A 164 13.11 -30.58 1.46
CA SER A 164 13.40 -30.13 2.82
C SER A 164 12.61 -28.86 3.16
N PHE A 165 12.56 -27.90 2.24
CA PHE A 165 11.67 -26.73 2.37
C PHE A 165 10.20 -27.14 2.52
N TYR A 166 9.70 -28.05 1.68
CA TYR A 166 8.32 -28.54 1.75
C TYR A 166 8.01 -29.17 3.13
N HIS A 167 8.90 -30.00 3.66
CA HIS A 167 8.73 -30.55 5.01
C HIS A 167 8.82 -29.46 6.09
N PHE A 168 9.75 -28.51 5.96
CA PHE A 168 9.91 -27.40 6.88
C PHE A 168 8.63 -26.57 7.02
N VAL A 169 8.00 -26.16 5.91
CA VAL A 169 6.78 -25.34 5.96
C VAL A 169 5.59 -26.10 6.51
N ASN A 170 5.56 -27.43 6.33
CA ASN A 170 4.58 -28.31 6.96
C ASN A 170 4.91 -28.64 8.43
N ARG A 171 5.96 -28.02 8.99
CA ARG A 171 6.44 -28.21 10.37
C ARG A 171 6.96 -29.63 10.66
N GLU A 172 7.34 -30.36 9.62
CA GLU A 172 7.97 -31.68 9.67
C GLU A 172 9.51 -31.52 9.75
N TYR A 173 9.99 -30.81 10.77
CA TYR A 173 11.37 -30.35 10.87
C TYR A 173 12.40 -31.49 10.88
N ASP A 174 12.08 -32.63 11.49
CA ASP A 174 12.97 -33.80 11.54
C ASP A 174 13.21 -34.38 10.13
N LEU A 175 12.16 -34.45 9.30
CA LEU A 175 12.27 -34.92 7.90
C LEU A 175 13.06 -33.93 7.05
N ALA A 176 12.81 -32.63 7.24
CA ALA A 176 13.56 -31.58 6.57
C ALA A 176 15.06 -31.66 6.91
N GLU A 177 15.39 -31.88 8.18
CA GLU A 177 16.77 -32.03 8.65
C GLU A 177 17.45 -33.31 8.15
N GLU A 178 16.74 -34.44 8.12
CA GLU A 178 17.25 -35.71 7.60
C GLU A 178 17.71 -35.58 6.14
N LEU A 179 16.93 -34.90 5.30
CA LEU A 179 17.28 -34.64 3.91
C LEU A 179 18.57 -33.82 3.77
N LEU A 180 18.71 -32.76 4.56
CA LEU A 180 19.90 -31.90 4.52
C LEU A 180 21.14 -32.64 5.03
N ASN A 181 20.99 -33.51 6.03
CA ASN A 181 22.10 -34.28 6.63
C ASN A 181 22.74 -35.31 5.68
N LYS A 182 22.12 -35.59 4.52
CA LYS A 182 22.75 -36.39 3.45
C LYS A 182 23.96 -35.69 2.83
N TYR A 183 24.07 -34.37 2.99
CA TYR A 183 25.11 -33.55 2.39
C TYR A 183 26.04 -33.01 3.48
N HIS A 184 27.35 -33.04 3.22
CA HIS A 184 28.38 -32.46 4.09
C HIS A 184 28.78 -31.08 3.57
N GLN A 185 29.23 -30.18 4.46
CA GLN A 185 29.63 -28.81 4.11
C GLN A 185 30.69 -28.71 2.99
N ASP A 186 31.50 -29.76 2.80
CA ASP A 186 32.50 -29.85 1.73
C ASP A 186 31.93 -30.36 0.39
N SER A 187 30.61 -30.61 0.31
CA SER A 187 29.95 -31.06 -0.91
C SER A 187 30.02 -29.99 -2.00
N LYS A 188 30.44 -30.40 -3.21
CA LYS A 188 30.65 -29.50 -4.37
C LYS A 188 29.39 -28.78 -4.87
N TYR A 189 28.22 -29.18 -4.40
CA TYR A 189 26.90 -28.67 -4.81
C TYR A 189 26.25 -27.73 -3.81
N ILE A 190 26.78 -27.64 -2.57
CA ILE A 190 26.20 -26.76 -1.55
C ILE A 190 26.32 -25.30 -1.96
N ASP A 191 25.25 -24.57 -1.67
CA ASP A 191 25.08 -23.15 -1.92
C ASP A 191 24.53 -22.44 -0.67
N GLU A 192 24.26 -21.14 -0.79
CA GLU A 192 23.72 -20.33 0.31
C GLU A 192 22.38 -20.86 0.86
N LYS A 193 21.58 -21.51 0.00
CA LYS A 193 20.23 -21.98 0.34
C LYS A 193 20.26 -23.13 1.34
N TYR A 194 21.24 -24.04 1.26
CA TYR A 194 21.46 -25.07 2.28
C TYR A 194 21.68 -24.47 3.67
N TYR A 195 22.54 -23.45 3.75
CA TYR A 195 22.87 -22.79 5.01
C TYR A 195 21.67 -22.03 5.57
N TYR A 196 20.90 -21.35 4.73
CA TYR A 196 19.66 -20.70 5.18
C TYR A 196 18.60 -21.69 5.66
N MET A 197 18.43 -22.84 4.98
CA MET A 197 17.55 -23.91 5.47
C MET A 197 17.99 -24.45 6.83
N LYS A 198 19.29 -24.69 7.05
CA LYS A 198 19.83 -25.10 8.34
C LYS A 198 19.61 -24.05 9.42
N ALA A 199 19.86 -22.78 9.09
CA ALA A 199 19.60 -21.67 10.00
C ALA A 199 18.13 -21.66 10.43
N GLU A 200 17.18 -21.67 9.49
CA GLU A 200 15.74 -21.65 9.81
C GLU A 200 15.30 -22.83 10.69
N LEU A 201 15.84 -24.04 10.46
CA LEU A 201 15.58 -25.19 11.33
C LEU A 201 16.06 -24.96 12.77
N ASP A 202 17.27 -24.44 12.94
CA ASP A 202 17.84 -24.15 14.26
C ASP A 202 17.06 -23.02 14.96
N LEU A 203 16.63 -22.01 14.21
CA LEU A 203 15.76 -20.94 14.70
C LEU A 203 14.43 -21.50 15.25
N ARG A 204 13.82 -22.46 14.56
CA ARG A 204 12.57 -23.12 15.02
C ARG A 204 12.79 -24.00 16.26
N LYS A 205 14.00 -24.53 16.45
CA LYS A 205 14.41 -25.28 17.65
C LYS A 205 14.79 -24.36 18.82
N GLY A 206 14.91 -23.06 18.58
CA GLY A 206 15.40 -22.08 19.56
C GLY A 206 16.92 -22.10 19.74
N ASP A 207 17.67 -22.75 18.86
CA ASP A 207 19.14 -22.74 18.85
C ASP A 207 19.66 -21.56 18.03
N ILE A 208 19.85 -20.44 18.72
CA ILE A 208 20.07 -19.17 18.04
C ILE A 208 21.54 -18.96 17.69
N ASP A 209 22.45 -19.54 18.46
CA ASP A 209 23.87 -19.42 18.16
C ASP A 209 24.19 -20.21 16.90
N SER A 210 23.62 -21.41 16.75
CA SER A 210 23.71 -22.19 15.51
C SER A 210 23.00 -21.52 14.32
N PHE A 211 21.80 -20.95 14.53
CA PHE A 211 21.12 -20.13 13.52
C PHE A 211 22.04 -19.03 12.98
N LYS A 212 22.65 -18.22 13.85
CA LYS A 212 23.52 -17.10 13.45
C LYS A 212 24.72 -17.60 12.65
N GLN A 213 25.36 -18.66 13.14
CA GLN A 213 26.53 -19.23 12.47
C GLN A 213 26.17 -19.69 11.05
N PHE A 214 25.08 -20.44 10.87
CA PHE A 214 24.65 -20.88 9.55
C PHE A 214 24.22 -19.72 8.67
N TYR A 215 23.50 -18.74 9.21
CA TYR A 215 23.07 -17.58 8.47
C TYR A 215 24.25 -16.76 7.93
N GLU A 216 25.21 -16.40 8.79
CA GLU A 216 26.46 -15.71 8.41
C GLU A 216 27.29 -16.53 7.41
N THR A 217 27.27 -17.86 7.53
CA THR A 217 27.93 -18.73 6.55
C THR A 217 27.27 -18.63 5.19
N GLY A 218 25.93 -18.67 5.12
CA GLY A 218 25.19 -18.47 3.87
C GLY A 218 25.45 -17.11 3.23
N GLU A 219 25.58 -16.04 4.02
CA GLU A 219 25.93 -14.71 3.52
C GLU A 219 27.31 -14.66 2.86
N ASN A 220 28.30 -15.36 3.43
CA ASN A 220 29.64 -15.44 2.85
C ASN A 220 29.66 -16.16 1.50
N PHE A 221 28.64 -16.98 1.19
CA PHE A 221 28.46 -17.62 -0.11
C PHE A 221 27.76 -16.72 -1.15
N MET A 222 27.14 -15.60 -0.74
CA MET A 222 26.28 -14.76 -1.59
C MET A 222 27.02 -14.14 -2.80
N GLY A 223 28.36 -14.07 -2.77
CA GLY A 223 29.21 -13.66 -3.91
C GLY A 223 29.35 -14.70 -5.04
N VAL A 224 28.82 -15.91 -4.86
CA VAL A 224 28.88 -17.04 -5.81
C VAL A 224 27.46 -17.37 -6.31
N TYR A 225 26.76 -16.37 -6.84
CA TYR A 225 25.36 -16.48 -7.26
C TYR A 225 25.12 -17.63 -8.27
N ARG A 226 24.30 -18.62 -7.90
CA ARG A 226 23.78 -19.67 -8.79
C ARG A 226 22.26 -19.63 -8.79
N GLY A 227 21.66 -19.48 -9.97
CA GLY A 227 20.22 -19.75 -10.18
C GLY A 227 19.26 -18.70 -9.63
N SER A 228 18.25 -19.19 -8.89
CA SER A 228 17.13 -18.41 -8.33
C SER A 228 17.52 -17.75 -7.01
N LYS A 229 16.81 -16.70 -6.57
CA LYS A 229 17.06 -16.14 -5.22
C LYS A 229 16.73 -17.20 -4.17
N SER A 230 17.24 -16.98 -2.96
CA SER A 230 17.03 -17.91 -1.83
C SER A 230 15.55 -18.22 -1.58
N ILE A 231 15.26 -19.48 -1.24
CA ILE A 231 13.92 -20.01 -0.89
C ILE A 231 13.31 -19.21 0.27
N PHE A 232 14.16 -18.72 1.17
CA PHE A 232 13.81 -17.70 2.16
C PHE A 232 14.35 -16.35 1.75
N ASN A 233 13.54 -15.31 1.89
CA ASN A 233 14.02 -13.94 1.73
C ASN A 233 15.14 -13.66 2.73
N TYR A 234 16.17 -12.95 2.27
CA TYR A 234 17.26 -12.47 3.10
C TYR A 234 16.71 -11.73 4.34
N ARG A 235 17.00 -12.24 5.54
CA ARG A 235 16.84 -11.49 6.79
C ARG A 235 17.95 -10.43 6.84
N ASN A 236 17.55 -9.15 6.83
CA ASN A 236 18.51 -8.04 6.84
C ASN A 236 19.41 -8.07 8.11
N TYR A 237 20.59 -7.45 8.02
CA TYR A 237 21.68 -7.40 9.03
C TYR A 237 21.21 -6.98 10.44
N ASP A 238 20.09 -6.26 10.55
CA ASP A 238 19.47 -5.85 11.83
C ASP A 238 18.75 -6.97 12.59
N PHE A 239 18.85 -8.23 12.14
CA PHE A 239 18.30 -9.38 12.88
C PHE A 239 18.85 -9.48 14.31
N LYS A 240 20.04 -8.93 14.59
CA LYS A 240 20.64 -8.87 15.92
C LYS A 240 19.79 -8.10 16.95
N ASP A 241 19.18 -6.99 16.54
CA ASP A 241 18.32 -6.16 17.40
C ASP A 241 16.94 -6.81 17.57
N TYR A 242 16.43 -7.40 16.50
CA TYR A 242 15.16 -8.14 16.48
C TYR A 242 15.19 -9.42 17.32
N TYR A 243 16.34 -10.08 17.46
CA TYR A 243 16.48 -11.32 18.22
C TYR A 243 15.98 -11.21 19.67
N THR A 244 16.18 -10.06 20.32
CA THR A 244 15.67 -9.85 21.69
C THR A 244 14.15 -9.94 21.79
N LYS A 245 13.43 -9.71 20.68
CA LYS A 245 11.96 -9.70 20.61
C LYS A 245 11.35 -11.04 20.22
N VAL A 246 12.04 -11.85 19.41
CA VAL A 246 11.63 -13.23 19.05
C VAL A 246 12.08 -14.29 20.08
N LYS A 247 12.39 -13.85 21.31
CA LYS A 247 12.73 -14.71 22.45
C LYS A 247 11.55 -15.00 23.38
N GLY A 248 10.38 -14.43 23.10
CA GLY A 248 9.21 -14.65 23.95
C GLY A 248 8.51 -15.97 23.63
N ASP A 249 7.46 -16.26 24.39
CA ASP A 249 6.73 -17.53 24.29
C ASP A 249 5.37 -17.37 23.60
N LEU A 250 4.92 -16.13 23.33
CA LEU A 250 3.61 -15.86 22.75
C LEU A 250 3.60 -16.14 21.25
N LYS A 251 2.52 -16.71 20.75
CA LYS A 251 2.38 -17.09 19.35
C LYS A 251 1.14 -16.49 18.72
N ILE A 252 1.28 -16.13 17.46
CA ILE A 252 0.15 -15.82 16.60
C ILE A 252 -0.03 -17.00 15.64
N LYS A 253 -1.25 -17.52 15.59
CA LYS A 253 -1.65 -18.58 14.66
C LYS A 253 -2.72 -18.05 13.72
N GLY A 254 -2.89 -18.69 12.58
CA GLY A 254 -4.00 -18.35 11.70
C GLY A 254 -3.87 -18.97 10.34
N ARG A 255 -4.76 -18.56 9.44
CA ARG A 255 -4.84 -19.09 8.09
C ARG A 255 -4.82 -17.98 7.05
N VAL A 256 -4.13 -18.24 5.94
CA VAL A 256 -4.24 -17.45 4.72
C VAL A 256 -5.11 -18.21 3.72
N SER A 257 -6.14 -17.55 3.20
CA SER A 257 -7.08 -18.21 2.28
C SER A 257 -7.57 -17.30 1.16
N PHE A 258 -7.89 -17.89 0.02
CA PHE A 258 -8.54 -17.23 -1.12
C PHE A 258 -9.84 -17.94 -1.47
N ASN A 259 -10.97 -17.25 -1.39
CA ASN A 259 -12.31 -17.82 -1.52
C ASN A 259 -12.51 -19.06 -0.62
N GLY A 260 -11.95 -19.02 0.60
CA GLY A 260 -11.97 -20.12 1.58
C GLY A 260 -11.01 -21.28 1.29
N LYS A 261 -10.32 -21.29 0.14
CA LYS A 261 -9.28 -22.28 -0.19
C LYS A 261 -7.95 -21.89 0.46
N PRO A 262 -7.15 -22.87 0.91
CA PRO A 262 -5.86 -22.59 1.53
C PRO A 262 -4.89 -21.92 0.54
N MET A 263 -4.08 -20.98 1.05
CA MET A 263 -2.97 -20.37 0.32
C MET A 263 -1.64 -20.82 0.92
N PRO A 264 -0.95 -21.78 0.30
CA PRO A 264 0.32 -22.31 0.83
C PRO A 264 1.51 -21.37 0.56
N PHE A 265 2.58 -21.56 1.33
CA PHE A 265 3.86 -20.88 1.19
C PHE A 265 3.83 -19.35 1.32
N VAL A 266 2.78 -18.80 1.92
CA VAL A 266 2.64 -17.37 2.19
C VAL A 266 3.53 -17.00 3.37
N GLN A 267 4.46 -16.07 3.13
CA GLN A 267 5.37 -15.58 4.17
C GLN A 267 4.64 -14.60 5.09
N VAL A 268 4.86 -14.71 6.40
CA VAL A 268 4.27 -13.84 7.42
C VAL A 268 5.34 -12.95 8.01
N TYR A 269 5.10 -11.65 8.00
CA TYR A 269 6.00 -10.61 8.47
C TYR A 269 5.46 -9.89 9.70
N LEU A 270 6.37 -9.38 10.51
CA LEU A 270 6.08 -8.62 11.71
C LEU A 270 6.97 -7.37 11.78
N GLN A 271 6.40 -6.26 12.25
CA GLN A 271 7.16 -5.08 12.70
C GLN A 271 6.57 -4.51 14.00
N ASP A 272 7.32 -3.66 14.69
CA ASP A 272 6.80 -2.95 15.87
C ASP A 272 5.65 -2.02 15.46
N GLY A 273 4.59 -1.94 16.27
CA GLY A 273 3.55 -0.94 16.07
C GLY A 273 4.07 0.50 16.27
N GLY A 274 3.45 1.46 15.58
CA GLY A 274 3.71 2.90 15.78
C GLY A 274 4.98 3.48 15.11
N LYS A 275 5.86 2.68 14.50
CA LYS A 275 7.11 3.17 13.88
C LYS A 275 7.01 3.57 12.40
N GLY A 276 5.80 3.78 11.90
CA GLY A 276 5.53 4.07 10.50
C GLY A 276 5.64 2.84 9.57
N TYR A 277 5.13 2.99 8.36
CA TYR A 277 5.10 1.93 7.36
C TYR A 277 6.46 1.78 6.65
N ARG A 278 6.99 0.56 6.58
CA ARG A 278 8.22 0.23 5.84
C ARG A 278 8.01 -0.98 4.95
N THR A 279 8.06 -0.79 3.62
CA THR A 279 8.01 -1.88 2.63
C THR A 279 9.20 -2.83 2.73
N ASP A 280 10.34 -2.35 3.22
CA ASP A 280 11.60 -3.07 3.35
C ASP A 280 11.86 -3.61 4.77
N GLY A 281 11.08 -3.20 5.78
CA GLY A 281 11.41 -3.35 7.21
C GLY A 281 10.74 -4.48 8.01
N GLY A 282 9.85 -5.29 7.43
CA GLY A 282 9.19 -6.39 8.14
C GLY A 282 10.06 -7.64 8.32
N HIS A 283 10.07 -8.22 9.52
CA HIS A 283 10.82 -9.44 9.84
C HIS A 283 10.01 -10.70 9.55
N LEU A 284 10.60 -11.69 8.86
CA LEU A 284 9.96 -12.98 8.60
C LEU A 284 9.78 -13.77 9.91
N VAL A 285 8.54 -14.05 10.28
CA VAL A 285 8.18 -14.74 11.53
C VAL A 285 7.48 -16.08 11.30
N GLY A 286 6.85 -16.27 10.15
CA GLY A 286 6.08 -17.46 9.83
C GLY A 286 5.97 -17.69 8.34
N ILE A 287 5.48 -18.86 7.97
CA ILE A 287 5.11 -19.23 6.61
C ILE A 287 3.92 -20.19 6.68
N THR A 288 3.01 -20.13 5.72
CA THR A 288 1.88 -21.06 5.67
C THR A 288 2.30 -22.45 5.15
N ASP A 289 1.72 -23.47 5.75
CA ASP A 289 1.78 -24.85 5.27
C ASP A 289 0.83 -25.10 4.08
N ILE A 290 0.71 -26.36 3.64
CA ILE A 290 -0.17 -26.74 2.51
C ILE A 290 -1.67 -26.49 2.78
N ASN A 291 -2.08 -26.37 4.04
CA ASN A 291 -3.45 -26.07 4.46
C ASN A 291 -3.67 -24.55 4.64
N GLY A 292 -2.65 -23.74 4.31
CA GLY A 292 -2.67 -22.30 4.45
C GLY A 292 -2.51 -21.84 5.90
N GLU A 293 -2.17 -22.73 6.83
CA GLU A 293 -2.06 -22.41 8.25
C GLU A 293 -0.63 -21.98 8.60
N TYR A 294 -0.48 -20.92 9.38
CA TYR A 294 0.81 -20.44 9.87
C TYR A 294 0.86 -20.38 11.39
N GLU A 295 2.08 -20.45 11.91
CA GLU A 295 2.40 -20.16 13.32
C GLU A 295 3.67 -19.31 13.34
N THR A 296 3.67 -18.21 14.10
CA THR A 296 4.86 -17.36 14.23
C THR A 296 5.95 -18.03 15.08
N LEU A 297 7.17 -17.50 15.01
CA LEU A 297 8.15 -17.66 16.10
C LEU A 297 7.54 -17.19 17.43
N GLY A 298 8.14 -17.61 18.55
CA GLY A 298 7.76 -17.09 19.86
C GLY A 298 8.09 -15.60 19.98
N LEU A 299 7.13 -14.80 20.41
CA LEU A 299 7.19 -13.34 20.48
C LEU A 299 7.06 -12.86 21.93
N GLY A 300 7.76 -11.79 22.27
CA GLY A 300 7.53 -11.07 23.51
C GLY A 300 6.20 -10.31 23.49
N PRO A 301 5.63 -9.96 24.66
CA PRO A 301 4.44 -9.12 24.70
C PRO A 301 4.78 -7.72 24.18
N ASN A 302 4.06 -7.27 23.16
CA ASN A 302 4.22 -5.95 22.54
C ASN A 302 3.05 -5.62 21.61
N LYS A 303 2.99 -4.38 21.15
CA LYS A 303 2.17 -3.95 20.01
C LYS A 303 2.92 -4.22 18.71
N TYR A 304 2.28 -4.95 17.81
CA TYR A 304 2.87 -5.33 16.53
C TYR A 304 1.97 -4.95 15.34
N GLU A 305 2.61 -4.75 14.20
CA GLU A 305 1.96 -4.76 12.90
C GLU A 305 2.29 -6.08 12.21
N LEU A 306 1.26 -6.83 11.82
CA LEU A 306 1.38 -8.09 11.11
C LEU A 306 1.13 -7.88 9.61
N GLY A 307 1.79 -8.66 8.78
CA GLY A 307 1.52 -8.66 7.35
C GLY A 307 1.98 -9.94 6.67
N ILE A 308 1.77 -10.00 5.36
CA ILE A 308 2.13 -11.15 4.53
C ILE A 308 2.82 -10.75 3.24
N GLY A 309 3.69 -11.63 2.75
CA GLY A 309 4.36 -11.53 1.45
C GLY A 309 3.76 -12.47 0.43
N LEU A 310 3.33 -11.92 -0.69
CA LEU A 310 2.75 -12.66 -1.80
C LEU A 310 3.50 -12.32 -3.09
N ASN A 311 3.51 -13.26 -4.04
CA ASN A 311 3.87 -12.90 -5.39
C ASN A 311 2.80 -11.95 -5.95
N GLN A 312 3.21 -10.86 -6.57
CA GLN A 312 2.25 -9.85 -7.04
C GLN A 312 1.40 -10.30 -8.23
N ASN A 313 1.89 -11.26 -9.02
CA ASN A 313 1.25 -11.69 -10.25
C ASN A 313 -0.06 -12.45 -9.96
N ILE A 314 -0.19 -12.99 -8.75
CA ILE A 314 -1.41 -13.66 -8.27
C ILE A 314 -2.36 -12.71 -7.54
N LEU A 315 -2.14 -11.39 -7.54
CA LEU A 315 -2.97 -10.43 -6.79
C LEU A 315 -4.03 -9.71 -7.62
N TYR A 316 -4.10 -9.99 -8.93
CA TYR A 316 -5.03 -9.33 -9.85
C TYR A 316 -6.49 -9.79 -9.70
N ASP A 317 -6.73 -10.85 -8.93
CA ASP A 317 -8.04 -11.43 -8.67
C ASP A 317 -8.36 -11.52 -7.17
N LYS A 318 -7.60 -10.82 -6.32
CA LYS A 318 -7.68 -10.93 -4.86
C LYS A 318 -7.98 -9.59 -4.21
N VAL A 319 -9.12 -9.52 -3.52
CA VAL A 319 -9.46 -8.46 -2.58
C VAL A 319 -9.14 -8.95 -1.18
N TYR A 320 -8.32 -8.20 -0.45
CA TYR A 320 -8.08 -8.47 0.97
C TYR A 320 -9.27 -8.00 1.82
N GLN A 321 -9.83 -8.90 2.63
CA GLN A 321 -10.90 -8.57 3.58
C GLN A 321 -10.31 -7.89 4.82
N ASN A 322 -9.91 -6.62 4.68
CA ASN A 322 -9.25 -5.87 5.72
C ASN A 322 -10.10 -5.83 7.00
N PRO A 323 -9.61 -6.36 8.14
CA PRO A 323 -10.34 -6.40 9.41
C PRO A 323 -10.54 -5.02 10.05
N ASN A 324 -10.16 -3.93 9.37
CA ASN A 324 -10.13 -2.56 9.88
C ASN A 324 -9.30 -2.45 11.18
N ARG A 325 -8.11 -3.06 11.15
CA ARG A 325 -7.16 -3.01 12.26
C ARG A 325 -5.79 -2.62 11.75
N ARG A 326 -5.15 -1.70 12.46
CA ARG A 326 -3.82 -1.16 12.16
C ARG A 326 -2.70 -1.90 12.89
N PHE A 327 -3.00 -2.41 14.09
CA PHE A 327 -2.05 -3.11 14.96
C PHE A 327 -2.73 -4.23 15.75
N ILE A 328 -1.93 -5.08 16.37
CA ILE A 328 -2.34 -6.10 17.34
C ILE A 328 -1.56 -5.91 18.65
N ASP A 329 -2.27 -5.99 19.78
CA ASP A 329 -1.68 -5.98 21.11
C ASP A 329 -1.48 -7.43 21.57
N LEU A 330 -0.26 -7.95 21.42
CA LEU A 330 0.06 -9.33 21.78
C LEU A 330 0.38 -9.43 23.27
N ASN A 331 -0.58 -9.88 24.08
CA ASN A 331 -0.38 -10.15 25.52
C ASN A 331 -0.60 -11.62 25.89
N GLU A 332 -1.26 -12.37 25.02
CA GLU A 332 -1.51 -13.80 25.09
C GLU A 332 -1.45 -14.38 23.67
N ASP A 333 -1.42 -15.70 23.55
CA ASP A 333 -1.53 -16.36 22.25
C ASP A 333 -2.83 -15.92 21.55
N MET A 334 -2.76 -15.65 20.26
CA MET A 334 -3.92 -15.17 19.51
C MET A 334 -4.03 -15.76 18.11
N GLU A 335 -5.24 -15.68 17.55
CA GLU A 335 -5.53 -16.04 16.17
C GLU A 335 -5.70 -14.80 15.29
N PHE A 336 -5.14 -14.84 14.09
CA PHE A 336 -5.29 -13.81 13.09
C PHE A 336 -5.32 -14.41 11.69
N ASP A 337 -6.44 -14.27 10.97
CA ASP A 337 -6.59 -14.80 9.62
C ASP A 337 -6.42 -13.71 8.56
N PHE A 338 -5.78 -14.09 7.45
CA PHE A 338 -5.77 -13.29 6.22
C PHE A 338 -6.73 -13.93 5.21
N SER A 339 -7.81 -13.24 4.89
CA SER A 339 -8.82 -13.73 3.96
C SER A 339 -8.86 -12.88 2.69
N PHE A 340 -8.81 -13.56 1.55
CA PHE A 340 -8.96 -12.98 0.23
C PHE A 340 -10.23 -13.50 -0.43
N VAL A 341 -10.90 -12.65 -1.17
CA VAL A 341 -12.06 -13.01 -1.99
C VAL A 341 -11.89 -12.48 -3.41
N SER A 342 -12.61 -13.07 -4.36
CA SER A 342 -12.66 -12.53 -5.72
C SER A 342 -13.46 -11.23 -5.77
N PRO A 343 -13.02 -10.24 -6.59
CA PRO A 343 -13.77 -9.02 -6.79
C PRO A 343 -15.19 -9.29 -7.30
N PHE A 344 -16.16 -8.54 -6.79
CA PHE A 344 -17.51 -8.51 -7.35
C PHE A 344 -17.59 -7.53 -8.52
N LYS A 345 -18.68 -7.55 -9.29
CA LYS A 345 -18.76 -6.80 -10.55
C LYS A 345 -19.61 -5.53 -10.44
N ILE A 346 -19.18 -4.54 -11.21
CA ILE A 346 -19.98 -3.37 -11.57
C ILE A 346 -20.87 -3.73 -12.76
N ILE A 347 -22.15 -3.41 -12.64
CA ILE A 347 -23.15 -3.60 -13.69
C ILE A 347 -23.14 -2.36 -14.61
N ASN A 348 -23.09 -1.17 -14.02
CA ASN A 348 -23.01 0.13 -14.70
C ASN A 348 -22.14 1.09 -13.87
N PRO A 349 -21.21 1.86 -14.46
CA PRO A 349 -20.98 2.08 -15.90
C PRO A 349 -20.26 0.92 -16.61
N LYS A 350 -20.21 0.99 -17.95
CA LYS A 350 -19.27 0.19 -18.75
C LYS A 350 -17.90 0.89 -18.85
N PRO A 351 -16.81 0.18 -19.18
CA PRO A 351 -15.51 0.81 -19.40
C PRO A 351 -15.59 1.96 -20.41
N GLY A 352 -15.02 3.11 -20.07
CA GLY A 352 -14.97 4.32 -20.90
C GLY A 352 -16.33 4.93 -21.20
N GLN A 353 -17.34 4.74 -20.35
CA GLN A 353 -18.69 5.22 -20.64
C GLN A 353 -18.74 6.76 -20.64
N LEU A 354 -19.09 7.33 -21.79
CA LEU A 354 -19.30 8.77 -21.92
C LEU A 354 -20.54 9.21 -21.13
N LEU A 355 -20.34 10.12 -20.19
CA LEU A 355 -21.40 10.72 -19.41
C LEU A 355 -21.90 12.01 -20.09
N LYS A 356 -23.13 11.94 -20.62
CA LYS A 356 -23.82 13.06 -21.27
C LYS A 356 -24.82 13.69 -20.30
N GLY A 357 -24.36 14.64 -19.50
CA GLY A 357 -25.16 15.31 -18.47
C GLY A 357 -24.50 15.26 -17.09
N ASN A 358 -25.23 15.69 -16.07
CA ASN A 358 -24.71 15.83 -14.70
C ASN A 358 -25.04 14.66 -13.77
N LYS A 359 -25.76 13.63 -14.24
CA LYS A 359 -26.20 12.51 -13.40
C LYS A 359 -25.44 11.24 -13.72
N LEU A 360 -24.65 10.78 -12.77
CA LEU A 360 -23.97 9.48 -12.80
C LEU A 360 -24.81 8.45 -12.06
N THR A 361 -25.15 7.34 -12.71
CA THR A 361 -25.75 6.17 -12.04
C THR A 361 -24.70 5.08 -11.95
N VAL A 362 -24.50 4.53 -10.75
CA VAL A 362 -23.61 3.39 -10.50
C VAL A 362 -24.43 2.23 -9.96
N GLU A 363 -24.26 1.04 -10.53
CA GLU A 363 -24.98 -0.18 -10.17
C GLU A 363 -24.01 -1.36 -10.09
N TRP A 364 -24.21 -2.26 -9.12
CA TRP A 364 -23.30 -3.37 -8.86
C TRP A 364 -23.99 -4.63 -8.33
N GLU A 365 -23.24 -5.73 -8.28
CA GLU A 365 -23.72 -6.98 -7.70
C GLU A 365 -23.79 -6.91 -6.17
N PRO A 366 -24.82 -7.50 -5.52
CA PRO A 366 -24.89 -7.54 -4.07
C PRO A 366 -23.79 -8.41 -3.47
N VAL A 367 -23.15 -7.92 -2.41
CA VAL A 367 -22.21 -8.66 -1.58
C VAL A 367 -22.95 -9.19 -0.35
N LYS A 368 -22.75 -10.48 -0.03
CA LYS A 368 -23.37 -11.12 1.12
C LYS A 368 -22.87 -10.45 2.42
N ASP A 369 -23.79 -10.25 3.36
CA ASP A 369 -23.53 -9.66 4.69
C ASP A 369 -23.06 -8.19 4.66
N ALA A 370 -23.07 -7.55 3.49
CA ALA A 370 -22.78 -6.12 3.36
C ALA A 370 -23.94 -5.26 3.88
N GLU A 371 -23.60 -4.35 4.78
CA GLU A 371 -24.52 -3.41 5.43
C GLU A 371 -24.56 -2.07 4.69
N TYR A 372 -23.42 -1.67 4.12
CA TYR A 372 -23.33 -0.50 3.26
C TYR A 372 -22.21 -0.64 2.23
N TYR A 373 -22.23 0.26 1.25
CA TYR A 373 -21.21 0.38 0.22
C TYR A 373 -20.68 1.80 0.13
N GLU A 374 -19.44 1.93 -0.31
CA GLU A 374 -18.82 3.19 -0.68
C GLU A 374 -18.42 3.13 -2.16
N VAL A 375 -18.80 4.16 -2.91
CA VAL A 375 -18.39 4.33 -4.30
C VAL A 375 -17.19 5.26 -4.32
N ASN A 376 -16.14 4.83 -4.99
CA ASN A 376 -14.86 5.51 -5.07
C ASN A 376 -14.51 5.78 -6.53
N ILE A 377 -13.73 6.83 -6.77
CA ILE A 377 -13.12 7.13 -8.05
C ILE A 377 -11.61 6.98 -7.96
N VAL A 378 -11.00 6.57 -9.06
CA VAL A 378 -9.55 6.49 -9.20
C VAL A 378 -9.07 7.65 -10.07
N SER A 379 -8.14 8.43 -9.56
CA SER A 379 -7.46 9.49 -10.29
C SER A 379 -5.99 9.13 -10.51
N PHE A 380 -5.48 9.38 -11.70
CA PHE A 380 -4.08 9.16 -12.06
C PHE A 380 -3.29 10.47 -12.05
N ALA A 381 -1.99 10.38 -11.81
CA ALA A 381 -1.09 11.52 -11.95
C ALA A 381 -0.97 11.95 -13.43
N ASP A 382 -0.90 10.99 -14.36
CA ASP A 382 -1.15 11.20 -15.80
C ASP A 382 -2.47 10.52 -16.21
N PRO A 383 -3.58 11.27 -16.28
CA PRO A 383 -4.87 10.70 -16.64
C PRO A 383 -4.99 10.22 -18.10
N SER A 384 -4.19 10.78 -19.02
CA SER A 384 -4.27 10.41 -20.44
C SER A 384 -3.71 9.01 -20.70
N ASN A 385 -2.65 8.66 -19.98
CA ASN A 385 -1.99 7.36 -20.10
C ASN A 385 -2.31 6.41 -18.94
N LYS A 386 -3.15 6.83 -17.96
CA LYS A 386 -3.44 6.10 -16.71
C LYS A 386 -2.15 5.64 -16.01
N SER A 387 -1.16 6.53 -15.93
CA SER A 387 0.20 6.21 -15.46
C SER A 387 0.67 7.15 -14.35
N ASP A 388 1.93 6.95 -13.91
CA ASP A 388 2.64 7.76 -12.91
C ASP A 388 2.03 7.73 -11.49
N GLY A 389 1.32 6.65 -11.18
CA GLY A 389 0.66 6.43 -9.90
C GLY A 389 -0.81 6.84 -9.93
N ASN A 390 -1.57 6.28 -9.00
CA ASN A 390 -2.97 6.60 -8.83
C ASN A 390 -3.32 6.76 -7.36
N ILE A 391 -4.44 7.42 -7.13
CA ILE A 391 -5.04 7.59 -5.83
C ILE A 391 -6.54 7.32 -5.95
N THR A 392 -7.10 6.68 -4.94
CA THR A 392 -8.52 6.34 -4.87
C THR A 392 -9.18 7.17 -3.79
N PHE A 393 -10.31 7.79 -4.11
CA PHE A 393 -11.07 8.62 -3.16
C PHE A 393 -12.55 8.24 -3.18
N PRO A 394 -13.24 8.26 -2.01
CA PRO A 394 -14.67 8.07 -1.95
C PRO A 394 -15.41 9.27 -2.55
N ILE A 395 -16.48 8.99 -3.29
CA ILE A 395 -17.48 10.00 -3.63
C ILE A 395 -18.31 10.22 -2.37
N MET A 396 -18.18 11.42 -1.77
CA MET A 396 -18.65 11.66 -0.41
C MET A 396 -20.15 11.45 -0.24
N GLU A 397 -20.97 11.90 -1.19
CA GLU A 397 -22.43 11.91 -1.04
C GLU A 397 -23.14 11.54 -2.34
N ASP A 398 -24.17 10.68 -2.24
CA ASP A 398 -25.15 10.46 -3.30
C ASP A 398 -26.12 11.64 -3.42
N GLU A 399 -27.06 11.60 -4.36
CA GLU A 399 -28.04 12.68 -4.55
C GLU A 399 -28.99 12.91 -3.36
N ASN A 400 -29.06 11.95 -2.44
CA ASN A 400 -29.83 12.00 -1.20
C ASN A 400 -28.94 12.34 0.01
N ASN A 401 -27.70 12.78 -0.23
CA ASN A 401 -26.68 13.10 0.78
C ASN A 401 -26.26 11.90 1.65
N ASN A 402 -26.37 10.66 1.12
CA ASN A 402 -25.86 9.47 1.82
C ASN A 402 -24.38 9.25 1.50
N THR A 403 -23.59 9.05 2.55
CA THR A 403 -22.17 8.65 2.48
C THR A 403 -21.99 7.13 2.49
N LYS A 404 -22.89 6.42 3.19
CA LYS A 404 -22.93 4.96 3.33
C LYS A 404 -24.16 4.41 2.60
N ILE A 405 -23.98 3.90 1.39
CA ILE A 405 -25.10 3.54 0.50
C ILE A 405 -25.70 2.20 0.92
N LYS A 406 -26.99 2.20 1.28
CA LYS A 406 -27.77 1.00 1.58
C LYS A 406 -28.46 0.50 0.31
N GLY A 407 -27.88 -0.52 -0.32
CA GLY A 407 -28.38 -1.11 -1.57
C GLY A 407 -27.29 -1.24 -2.62
N THR A 408 -27.66 -1.59 -3.85
CA THR A 408 -26.71 -1.89 -4.93
C THR A 408 -26.76 -0.89 -6.09
N ARG A 409 -27.24 0.33 -5.80
CA ARG A 409 -27.41 1.41 -6.77
C ARG A 409 -27.23 2.75 -6.07
N ALA A 410 -26.47 3.64 -6.72
CA ALA A 410 -26.29 5.02 -6.29
C ALA A 410 -26.43 5.98 -7.47
N LEU A 411 -26.93 7.19 -7.18
CA LEU A 411 -27.03 8.29 -8.14
C LEU A 411 -26.23 9.47 -7.62
N PHE A 412 -25.34 10.01 -8.45
CA PHE A 412 -24.47 11.13 -8.11
C PHE A 412 -24.73 12.32 -9.02
N ASP A 413 -24.62 13.52 -8.46
CA ASP A 413 -24.66 14.77 -9.21
C ASP A 413 -23.24 15.30 -9.43
N ILE A 414 -22.74 15.14 -10.65
CA ILE A 414 -21.37 15.50 -11.04
C ILE A 414 -21.12 17.00 -10.87
N GLU A 415 -22.13 17.85 -11.08
CA GLU A 415 -21.93 19.30 -10.93
C GLU A 415 -21.67 19.67 -9.46
N LYS A 416 -22.35 19.02 -8.51
CA LYS A 416 -22.02 19.17 -7.08
C LYS A 416 -20.61 18.68 -6.76
N LEU A 417 -20.17 17.57 -7.37
CA LEU A 417 -18.84 16.99 -7.10
C LEU A 417 -17.69 17.82 -7.69
N LYS A 418 -17.93 18.63 -8.72
CA LYS A 418 -16.94 19.61 -9.24
C LYS A 418 -16.66 20.75 -8.27
N GLU A 419 -17.62 21.08 -7.40
CA GLU A 419 -17.44 22.12 -6.37
C GLU A 419 -16.36 21.73 -5.36
N LEU A 420 -16.19 20.43 -5.12
CA LEU A 420 -15.22 19.90 -4.16
C LEU A 420 -13.78 19.99 -4.72
N PRO A 421 -12.77 20.29 -3.88
CA PRO A 421 -11.37 20.10 -4.26
C PRO A 421 -11.10 18.61 -4.55
N GLY A 422 -10.21 18.33 -5.51
CA GLY A 422 -9.71 16.98 -5.74
C GLY A 422 -8.59 16.61 -4.77
N GLY A 423 -7.89 15.51 -5.06
CA GLY A 423 -6.72 15.11 -4.29
C GLY A 423 -5.64 16.20 -4.24
N LEU A 424 -5.24 16.59 -3.02
CA LEU A 424 -4.16 17.54 -2.78
C LEU A 424 -2.81 16.86 -2.86
N SER A 425 -1.94 17.41 -3.70
CA SER A 425 -0.53 17.04 -3.77
C SER A 425 0.25 18.26 -4.23
N TRP A 426 1.50 18.36 -3.78
CA TRP A 426 2.38 19.48 -4.09
C TRP A 426 3.64 18.96 -4.76
N SER A 427 4.26 19.76 -5.63
CA SER A 427 5.41 19.34 -6.43
C SER A 427 6.39 20.49 -6.65
N GLY A 428 7.67 20.13 -6.82
CA GLY A 428 8.75 21.10 -7.03
C GLY A 428 9.24 21.76 -5.74
N GLU A 429 10.34 22.51 -5.83
CA GLU A 429 10.96 23.21 -4.69
C GLU A 429 10.00 24.23 -4.05
N ASP A 430 9.19 24.89 -4.87
CA ASP A 430 8.21 25.89 -4.43
C ASP A 430 6.94 25.27 -3.83
N MET A 431 6.85 23.93 -3.76
CA MET A 431 5.69 23.19 -3.28
C MET A 431 4.40 23.70 -3.93
N ILE A 432 4.36 23.71 -5.26
CA ILE A 432 3.20 24.16 -6.04
C ILE A 432 2.16 23.05 -6.05
N VAL A 433 0.92 23.42 -5.74
CA VAL A 433 -0.20 22.46 -5.74
C VAL A 433 -0.40 21.87 -7.14
N ASN A 434 -0.79 20.60 -7.21
CA ASN A 434 -1.16 19.96 -8.47
C ASN A 434 -2.56 20.43 -8.93
N PRO A 435 -2.81 20.50 -10.25
CA PRO A 435 -4.06 21.04 -10.79
C PRO A 435 -5.34 20.39 -10.26
N SER A 436 -5.31 19.08 -9.97
CA SER A 436 -6.46 18.34 -9.41
C SER A 436 -6.99 18.92 -8.10
N GLY A 437 -6.12 19.48 -7.24
CA GLY A 437 -6.53 20.12 -6.00
C GLY A 437 -7.44 21.34 -6.22
N ILE A 438 -7.34 21.99 -7.38
CA ILE A 438 -8.12 23.18 -7.74
C ILE A 438 -9.25 22.84 -8.73
N LEU A 439 -8.97 22.06 -9.78
CA LEU A 439 -9.98 21.71 -10.79
C LEU A 439 -11.12 20.87 -10.21
N GLY A 440 -10.85 20.06 -9.18
CA GLY A 440 -11.83 19.25 -8.46
C GLY A 440 -11.67 17.76 -8.72
N MET A 441 -12.65 16.97 -8.26
CA MET A 441 -12.64 15.51 -8.41
C MET A 441 -12.71 15.03 -9.86
N PHE A 442 -13.36 15.81 -10.72
CA PHE A 442 -13.62 15.46 -12.11
C PHE A 442 -13.16 16.56 -13.06
N VAL A 443 -12.38 16.18 -14.05
CA VAL A 443 -11.89 17.02 -15.15
C VAL A 443 -12.50 16.49 -16.45
N SER A 444 -12.95 17.41 -17.31
CA SER A 444 -13.56 17.04 -18.60
C SER A 444 -12.58 16.24 -19.47
N ASN A 445 -13.11 15.30 -20.26
CA ASN A 445 -12.40 14.36 -21.12
C ASN A 445 -11.36 13.47 -20.42
N THR A 446 -11.44 13.34 -19.10
CA THR A 446 -10.62 12.41 -18.32
C THR A 446 -11.41 11.14 -18.02
N ASP A 447 -10.74 9.98 -18.11
CA ASP A 447 -11.32 8.67 -17.80
C ASP A 447 -11.11 8.30 -16.32
N TYR A 448 -12.20 8.12 -15.58
CA TYR A 448 -12.21 7.85 -14.14
C TYR A 448 -12.74 6.45 -13.85
N PRO A 449 -11.87 5.48 -13.51
CA PRO A 449 -12.31 4.18 -13.01
C PRO A 449 -13.15 4.31 -11.73
N ILE A 450 -14.20 3.50 -11.62
CA ILE A 450 -15.10 3.47 -10.46
C ILE A 450 -14.85 2.21 -9.66
N VAL A 451 -14.49 2.37 -8.38
CA VAL A 451 -14.29 1.26 -7.44
C VAL A 451 -15.41 1.25 -6.42
N ILE A 452 -15.92 0.08 -6.05
CA ILE A 452 -16.98 -0.05 -5.05
C ILE A 452 -16.49 -0.97 -3.96
N ASN A 453 -16.55 -0.49 -2.73
CA ASN A 453 -16.17 -1.22 -1.54
C ASN A 453 -17.43 -1.59 -0.76
N ALA A 454 -17.51 -2.84 -0.30
CA ALA A 454 -18.62 -3.35 0.49
C ALA A 454 -18.17 -3.59 1.92
N TYR A 455 -18.91 -3.06 2.89
CA TYR A 455 -18.55 -3.09 4.30
C TYR A 455 -19.64 -3.75 5.15
N ASP A 456 -19.24 -4.36 6.26
CA ASP A 456 -20.16 -4.76 7.32
C ASP A 456 -20.51 -3.59 8.24
N LYS A 457 -21.38 -3.83 9.23
CA LYS A 457 -21.81 -2.82 10.21
C LYS A 457 -20.70 -2.29 11.12
N TYR A 458 -19.53 -2.92 11.12
CA TYR A 458 -18.36 -2.54 11.92
C TYR A 458 -17.27 -1.88 11.06
N GLY A 459 -17.55 -1.58 9.79
CA GLY A 459 -16.60 -0.96 8.86
C GLY A 459 -15.51 -1.92 8.38
N LYS A 460 -15.66 -3.23 8.57
CA LYS A 460 -14.75 -4.22 7.98
C LYS A 460 -15.01 -4.32 6.48
N LEU A 461 -13.96 -4.25 5.66
CA LEU A 461 -14.07 -4.46 4.22
C LEU A 461 -14.38 -5.95 3.95
N LEU A 462 -15.55 -6.21 3.39
CA LEU A 462 -15.99 -7.56 3.01
C LEU A 462 -15.56 -7.93 1.60
N ASN A 463 -15.65 -6.99 0.65
CA ASN A 463 -15.21 -7.18 -0.73
C ASN A 463 -15.05 -5.82 -1.44
N SER A 464 -14.44 -5.81 -2.62
CA SER A 464 -14.25 -4.65 -3.49
C SER A 464 -14.41 -5.07 -4.95
N THR A 465 -14.69 -4.12 -5.84
CA THR A 465 -14.60 -4.36 -7.29
C THR A 465 -13.16 -4.29 -7.79
N ALA A 466 -12.26 -3.65 -7.05
CA ALA A 466 -10.83 -3.59 -7.34
C ALA A 466 -10.06 -4.62 -6.51
N ALA A 467 -9.24 -5.43 -7.18
CA ALA A 467 -8.27 -6.29 -6.51
C ALA A 467 -7.06 -5.47 -6.02
N LEU A 468 -6.23 -6.09 -5.17
CA LEU A 468 -4.99 -5.48 -4.66
C LEU A 468 -4.07 -4.96 -5.77
N ARG A 469 -4.07 -5.64 -6.92
CA ARG A 469 -3.52 -5.14 -8.18
C ARG A 469 -4.64 -5.09 -9.21
N THR A 470 -4.77 -3.99 -9.95
CA THR A 470 -5.86 -3.81 -10.92
C THR A 470 -5.30 -3.26 -12.23
N TYR A 471 -5.69 -3.87 -13.35
CA TYR A 471 -5.49 -3.30 -14.68
C TYR A 471 -6.68 -2.39 -15.00
N TYR A 472 -6.41 -1.09 -15.18
CA TYR A 472 -7.46 -0.08 -15.37
C TYR A 472 -7.85 0.18 -16.84
N GLU A 473 -7.22 -0.50 -17.80
CA GLU A 473 -7.49 -0.32 -19.24
C GLU A 473 -8.94 -0.67 -19.58
N ASP A 474 -9.43 -1.84 -19.14
CA ASP A 474 -10.78 -2.35 -19.39
C ASP A 474 -11.68 -2.29 -18.13
N PHE A 475 -11.28 -1.51 -17.12
CA PHE A 475 -12.04 -1.42 -15.88
C PHE A 475 -13.26 -0.50 -16.04
N PRO A 476 -14.41 -0.79 -15.39
CA PRO A 476 -15.57 0.10 -15.41
C PRO A 476 -15.22 1.54 -15.03
N SER A 477 -15.55 2.48 -15.91
CA SER A 477 -15.10 3.86 -15.78
C SER A 477 -16.02 4.84 -16.50
N ILE A 478 -15.87 6.12 -16.21
CA ILE A 478 -16.63 7.19 -16.87
C ILE A 478 -15.71 8.25 -17.46
N ILE A 479 -16.14 8.81 -18.58
CA ILE A 479 -15.52 10.00 -19.19
C ILE A 479 -16.57 11.10 -19.19
N ILE A 480 -16.24 12.24 -18.59
CA ILE A 480 -17.14 13.41 -18.54
C ILE A 480 -16.91 14.24 -19.80
N GLU A 481 -17.94 14.34 -20.64
CA GLU A 481 -17.87 15.12 -21.88
C GLU A 481 -17.79 16.63 -21.58
N GLY A 482 -16.81 17.33 -22.15
CA GLY A 482 -16.68 18.79 -22.02
C GLY A 482 -15.34 19.32 -22.55
N GLU A 483 -15.25 20.62 -22.80
CA GLU A 483 -13.97 21.28 -23.10
C GLU A 483 -13.53 22.10 -21.89
N LEU A 484 -12.22 22.13 -21.61
CA LEU A 484 -11.68 23.01 -20.59
C LEU A 484 -11.81 24.48 -21.02
N THR A 485 -12.29 25.32 -20.11
CA THR A 485 -12.30 26.77 -20.28
C THR A 485 -10.87 27.30 -20.31
N GLU A 486 -10.71 28.56 -20.74
CA GLU A 486 -9.38 29.17 -20.77
C GLU A 486 -8.76 29.26 -19.36
N GLY A 487 -9.57 29.54 -18.34
CA GLY A 487 -9.10 29.59 -16.96
C GLY A 487 -8.72 28.20 -16.42
N GLU A 488 -9.48 27.15 -16.76
CA GLU A 488 -9.16 25.76 -16.40
C GLU A 488 -7.85 25.30 -17.07
N LYS A 489 -7.62 25.65 -18.35
CA LYS A 489 -6.35 25.36 -19.03
C LYS A 489 -5.16 26.03 -18.36
N LEU A 490 -5.33 27.26 -17.86
CA LEU A 490 -4.26 27.93 -17.09
C LEU A 490 -3.95 27.14 -15.81
N ILE A 491 -4.96 26.66 -15.10
CA ILE A 491 -4.79 25.83 -13.89
C ILE A 491 -4.13 24.49 -14.23
N GLU A 492 -4.58 23.80 -15.29
CA GLU A 492 -4.00 22.53 -15.76
C GLU A 492 -2.51 22.66 -16.06
N ASN A 493 -2.09 23.79 -16.63
CA ASN A 493 -0.71 24.10 -16.93
C ASN A 493 0.06 24.73 -15.75
N LYS A 494 -0.48 24.67 -14.52
CA LYS A 494 0.10 25.24 -13.28
C LYS A 494 0.39 26.75 -13.34
N LYS A 495 -0.32 27.50 -14.20
CA LYS A 495 -0.19 28.96 -14.35
C LYS A 495 -1.16 29.70 -13.44
N TYR A 496 -1.04 29.49 -12.13
CA TYR A 496 -2.01 29.97 -11.14
C TYR A 496 -2.14 31.49 -11.09
N GLU A 497 -1.05 32.25 -11.20
CA GLU A 497 -1.11 33.71 -11.23
C GLU A 497 -1.89 34.25 -12.44
N GLU A 498 -1.66 33.65 -13.61
CA GLU A 498 -2.40 33.97 -14.83
C GLU A 498 -3.88 33.62 -14.68
N ALA A 499 -4.20 32.46 -14.08
CA ALA A 499 -5.57 32.05 -13.79
C ALA A 499 -6.28 33.01 -12.82
N ILE A 500 -5.62 33.42 -11.73
CA ILE A 500 -6.15 34.41 -10.77
C ILE A 500 -6.47 35.72 -11.49
N LYS A 501 -5.55 36.22 -12.33
CA LYS A 501 -5.76 37.45 -13.10
C LYS A 501 -6.92 37.30 -14.08
N TYR A 502 -6.98 36.18 -14.78
CA TYR A 502 -8.06 35.86 -15.71
C TYR A 502 -9.44 35.91 -15.03
N TYR A 503 -9.61 35.16 -13.94
CA TYR A 503 -10.89 35.11 -13.23
C TYR A 503 -11.24 36.42 -12.52
N THR A 504 -10.24 37.17 -12.03
CA THR A 504 -10.47 38.50 -11.45
C THR A 504 -11.02 39.47 -12.50
N ASN A 505 -10.43 39.50 -13.71
CA ASN A 505 -10.91 40.32 -14.82
C ASN A 505 -12.32 39.93 -15.30
N ILE A 506 -12.70 38.66 -15.15
CA ILE A 506 -14.08 38.21 -15.39
C ILE A 506 -15.01 38.83 -14.36
N LEU A 507 -14.67 38.77 -13.07
CA LEU A 507 -15.50 39.33 -11.99
C LEU A 507 -15.63 40.85 -12.02
N GLU A 508 -14.69 41.58 -12.64
CA GLU A 508 -14.82 43.01 -12.90
C GLU A 508 -15.94 43.33 -13.91
N LYS A 509 -16.18 42.42 -14.86
CA LYS A 509 -17.21 42.57 -15.91
C LYS A 509 -18.54 41.96 -15.52
N ASP A 510 -18.50 40.80 -14.87
CA ASP A 510 -19.65 40.06 -14.35
C ASP A 510 -19.35 39.61 -12.93
N SER A 511 -19.83 40.39 -11.95
CA SER A 511 -19.61 40.10 -10.54
C SER A 511 -20.32 38.82 -10.07
N ASN A 512 -21.22 38.23 -10.84
CA ASN A 512 -21.92 37.00 -10.47
C ASN A 512 -21.46 35.79 -11.29
N ASN A 513 -20.33 35.90 -12.01
CA ASN A 513 -19.79 34.78 -12.76
C ASN A 513 -19.41 33.61 -11.84
N LYS A 514 -20.19 32.52 -11.91
CA LYS A 514 -20.08 31.38 -10.99
C LYS A 514 -18.74 30.66 -11.09
N GLU A 515 -18.22 30.47 -12.30
CA GLU A 515 -16.95 29.80 -12.55
C GLU A 515 -15.77 30.57 -11.91
N ALA A 516 -15.72 31.89 -12.13
CA ALA A 516 -14.68 32.73 -11.55
C ALA A 516 -14.75 32.76 -10.02
N LEU A 517 -15.95 32.82 -9.44
CA LEU A 517 -16.13 32.73 -7.98
C LEU A 517 -15.66 31.38 -7.43
N LEU A 518 -16.00 30.28 -8.09
CA LEU A 518 -15.61 28.93 -7.70
C LEU A 518 -14.09 28.77 -7.68
N TYR A 519 -13.42 29.05 -8.80
CA TYR A 519 -11.98 28.81 -8.90
C TYR A 519 -11.15 29.78 -8.06
N LEU A 520 -11.53 31.05 -7.96
CA LEU A 520 -10.83 31.96 -7.05
C LEU A 520 -10.99 31.53 -5.59
N SER A 521 -12.18 31.04 -5.20
CA SER A 521 -12.37 30.49 -3.86
C SER A 521 -11.44 29.31 -3.60
N LYS A 522 -11.40 28.32 -4.50
CA LYS A 522 -10.54 27.13 -4.35
C LYS A 522 -9.05 27.47 -4.35
N ILE A 523 -8.60 28.37 -5.25
CA ILE A 523 -7.20 28.80 -5.30
C ILE A 523 -6.77 29.47 -3.99
N TYR A 524 -7.58 30.38 -3.45
CA TYR A 524 -7.25 31.04 -2.18
C TYR A 524 -7.48 30.16 -0.95
N MET A 525 -8.39 29.19 -1.03
CA MET A 525 -8.61 28.20 0.04
C MET A 525 -7.41 27.28 0.20
N VAL A 526 -6.94 26.70 -0.91
CA VAL A 526 -5.85 25.71 -0.90
C VAL A 526 -4.49 26.39 -0.78
N GLY A 527 -4.31 27.56 -1.39
CA GLY A 527 -3.00 28.19 -1.56
C GLY A 527 -2.22 27.48 -2.68
N TYR A 528 -1.93 28.19 -3.77
CA TYR A 528 -1.24 27.58 -4.92
C TYR A 528 0.25 27.29 -4.67
N GLU A 529 0.83 27.89 -3.62
CA GLU A 529 2.15 27.61 -3.03
C GLU A 529 1.99 27.50 -1.51
N LYS A 530 3.01 26.97 -0.83
CA LYS A 530 3.05 26.90 0.63
C LYS A 530 2.78 28.27 1.27
N ASP A 531 1.93 28.29 2.30
CA ASP A 531 1.54 29.47 3.08
C ASP A 531 0.86 30.61 2.28
N LYS A 532 0.39 30.34 1.06
CA LYS A 532 -0.35 31.33 0.22
C LYS A 532 -1.87 31.25 0.35
N SER A 533 -2.40 30.46 1.27
CA SER A 533 -3.83 30.46 1.55
C SER A 533 -4.29 31.84 2.02
N ASP A 534 -5.42 32.32 1.51
CA ASP A 534 -6.08 33.57 1.91
C ASP A 534 -7.55 33.26 2.19
N TYR A 535 -7.81 32.75 3.40
CA TYR A 535 -9.16 32.38 3.81
C TYR A 535 -10.13 33.57 3.79
N ASN A 536 -9.65 34.82 3.87
CA ASN A 536 -10.51 35.99 3.73
C ASN A 536 -11.10 36.07 2.32
N LYS A 537 -10.24 35.98 1.31
CA LYS A 537 -10.68 35.98 -0.09
C LYS A 537 -11.47 34.73 -0.42
N ALA A 538 -10.98 33.57 0.01
CA ALA A 538 -11.64 32.29 -0.23
C ALA A 538 -13.09 32.32 0.28
N MET A 539 -13.30 32.77 1.53
CA MET A 539 -14.60 32.88 2.17
C MET A 539 -15.49 33.93 1.51
N ALA A 540 -14.93 35.07 1.07
CA ALA A 540 -15.69 36.10 0.37
C ALA A 540 -16.22 35.61 -0.99
N TYR A 541 -15.39 34.90 -1.76
CA TYR A 541 -15.82 34.31 -3.03
C TYR A 541 -16.80 33.15 -2.80
N ALA A 542 -16.53 32.27 -1.83
CA ALA A 542 -17.41 31.17 -1.45
C ALA A 542 -18.81 31.66 -1.07
N THR A 543 -18.89 32.69 -0.22
CA THR A 543 -20.18 33.28 0.19
C THR A 543 -20.98 33.80 -1.00
N ARG A 544 -20.33 34.45 -1.96
CA ARG A 544 -21.01 34.95 -3.16
C ARG A 544 -21.49 33.81 -4.04
N TYR A 545 -20.65 32.79 -4.26
CA TYR A 545 -20.98 31.60 -5.03
C TYR A 545 -22.20 30.87 -4.44
N ASP A 546 -22.13 30.57 -3.14
CA ASP A 546 -23.15 29.83 -2.40
C ASP A 546 -24.50 30.57 -2.39
N ASN A 547 -24.48 31.89 -2.20
CA ASN A 547 -25.69 32.71 -2.29
C ASN A 547 -26.36 32.65 -3.67
N LEU A 548 -25.59 32.54 -4.75
CA LEU A 548 -26.10 32.40 -6.13
C LEU A 548 -26.64 31.00 -6.45
N ASN A 549 -26.21 30.00 -5.68
CA ASN A 549 -26.63 28.60 -5.83
C ASN A 549 -27.64 28.16 -4.76
N HIS A 550 -27.95 29.02 -3.79
CA HIS A 550 -28.80 28.71 -2.64
C HIS A 550 -28.32 27.46 -1.88
N ASN A 551 -27.01 27.31 -1.72
CA ASN A 551 -26.35 26.24 -0.97
C ASN A 551 -25.29 26.83 -0.02
N ASN A 552 -24.53 25.97 0.67
CA ASN A 552 -23.43 26.37 1.56
C ASN A 552 -22.14 25.57 1.28
N THR A 553 -22.08 24.83 0.17
CA THR A 553 -21.05 23.81 -0.09
C THR A 553 -19.65 24.40 -0.04
N LEU A 554 -19.42 25.53 -0.73
CA LEU A 554 -18.08 26.07 -0.88
C LEU A 554 -17.62 26.76 0.40
N LYS A 555 -18.52 27.44 1.13
CA LYS A 555 -18.20 27.96 2.47
C LYS A 555 -17.80 26.84 3.42
N TYR A 556 -18.50 25.70 3.39
CA TYR A 556 -18.13 24.52 4.19
C TYR A 556 -16.71 24.07 3.88
N GLN A 557 -16.37 23.90 2.61
CA GLN A 557 -15.01 23.51 2.21
C GLN A 557 -13.97 24.50 2.72
N VAL A 558 -14.22 25.81 2.63
CA VAL A 558 -13.27 26.81 3.16
C VAL A 558 -13.08 26.65 4.68
N ILE A 559 -14.13 26.37 5.45
CA ILE A 559 -14.05 26.18 6.91
C ILE A 559 -13.23 24.93 7.27
N GLU A 560 -13.33 23.86 6.47
CA GLU A 560 -12.55 22.63 6.67
C GLU A 560 -11.04 22.91 6.59
N PHE A 561 -10.63 23.74 5.63
CA PHE A 561 -9.23 24.09 5.41
C PHE A 561 -8.68 25.11 6.41
N MET A 562 -9.54 25.86 7.10
CA MET A 562 -9.10 26.87 8.07
C MET A 562 -8.34 26.22 9.24
N ASP A 563 -7.20 26.81 9.60
CA ASP A 563 -6.54 26.54 10.89
C ASP A 563 -7.37 27.09 12.07
N HIS A 564 -6.97 26.75 13.30
CA HIS A 564 -7.61 27.20 14.52
C HIS A 564 -7.70 28.73 14.64
N ASP A 565 -6.67 29.47 14.23
CA ASP A 565 -6.65 30.95 14.26
C ASP A 565 -7.67 31.57 13.31
N SER A 566 -7.77 31.01 12.11
CA SER A 566 -8.72 31.42 11.09
C SER A 566 -10.15 31.12 11.53
N ARG A 567 -10.39 29.95 12.15
CA ARG A 567 -11.70 29.62 12.73
C ARG A 567 -12.11 30.60 13.84
N ARG A 568 -11.17 30.98 14.73
CA ARG A 568 -11.42 32.01 15.76
C ARG A 568 -11.81 33.34 15.13
N LYS A 569 -11.08 33.78 14.11
CA LYS A 569 -11.32 35.05 13.42
C LYS A 569 -12.68 35.09 12.70
N TYR A 570 -13.12 33.97 12.13
CA TYR A 570 -14.38 33.85 11.38
C TYR A 570 -15.55 33.28 12.18
N SER A 571 -15.41 33.22 13.50
CA SER A 571 -16.33 32.52 14.40
C SER A 571 -17.81 32.80 14.15
N ASP A 572 -18.22 34.07 14.07
CA ASP A 572 -19.64 34.43 13.91
C ASP A 572 -20.23 33.94 12.58
N LEU A 573 -19.43 33.98 11.51
CA LEU A 573 -19.84 33.49 10.20
C LEU A 573 -19.94 31.96 10.19
N ILE A 574 -18.95 31.28 10.77
CA ILE A 574 -18.89 29.82 10.86
C ILE A 574 -20.09 29.30 11.66
N LEU A 575 -20.37 29.90 12.82
CA LEU A 575 -21.50 29.51 13.66
C LEU A 575 -22.81 29.65 12.90
N LYS A 576 -23.02 30.79 12.21
CA LYS A 576 -24.22 31.00 11.41
C LYS A 576 -24.37 29.95 10.31
N VAL A 577 -23.27 29.60 9.64
CA VAL A 577 -23.28 28.55 8.60
C VAL A 577 -23.79 27.23 9.18
N TYR A 578 -23.28 26.79 10.34
CA TYR A 578 -23.77 25.58 11.00
C TYR A 578 -25.21 25.68 11.52
N GLU A 579 -25.62 26.84 12.06
CA GLU A 579 -26.99 27.07 12.54
C GLU A 579 -28.03 27.01 11.41
N ASP A 580 -27.66 27.41 10.20
CA ASP A 580 -28.51 27.36 9.02
C ASP A 580 -28.75 25.91 8.51
N ILE A 581 -28.03 24.89 9.03
CA ILE A 581 -28.31 23.47 8.73
C ILE A 581 -29.45 22.95 9.62
N PRO A 582 -30.57 22.48 9.02
CA PRO A 582 -31.67 21.83 9.75
C PRO A 582 -31.21 20.58 10.51
N GLU A 583 -31.81 20.32 11.67
CA GLU A 583 -31.41 19.21 12.55
C GLU A 583 -31.49 17.84 11.84
N GLU A 584 -32.48 17.66 10.98
CA GLU A 584 -32.68 16.45 10.17
C GLU A 584 -31.56 16.17 9.14
N ASN A 585 -30.74 17.18 8.82
CA ASN A 585 -29.65 17.08 7.84
C ASN A 585 -28.26 17.01 8.51
N ARG A 586 -28.19 16.90 9.84
CA ARG A 586 -26.93 16.84 10.58
C ARG A 586 -26.46 15.40 10.71
N ASP A 587 -25.37 15.09 10.02
CA ASP A 587 -24.71 13.78 10.05
C ASP A 587 -23.51 13.76 11.01
N GLU A 588 -22.83 12.62 11.10
CA GLU A 588 -21.61 12.46 11.91
C GLU A 588 -20.52 13.48 11.52
N ASN A 589 -20.38 13.79 10.22
CA ASN A 589 -19.40 14.77 9.75
C ASN A 589 -19.75 16.18 10.22
N PHE A 590 -21.03 16.57 10.19
CA PHE A 590 -21.49 17.84 10.74
C PHE A 590 -21.04 17.98 12.21
N TYR A 591 -21.31 16.97 13.04
CA TYR A 591 -20.96 16.99 14.46
C TYR A 591 -19.45 16.98 14.71
N TYR A 592 -18.68 16.25 13.90
CA TYR A 592 -17.22 16.26 13.96
C TYR A 592 -16.66 17.66 13.71
N ARG A 593 -17.14 18.32 12.64
CA ARG A 593 -16.67 19.65 12.25
C ARG A 593 -17.10 20.73 13.25
N LEU A 594 -18.33 20.64 13.76
CA LEU A 594 -18.82 21.53 14.80
C LEU A 594 -17.99 21.39 16.09
N GLY A 595 -17.65 20.15 16.46
CA GLY A 595 -16.76 19.85 17.59
C GLY A 595 -15.37 20.49 17.40
N LYS A 596 -14.74 20.31 16.24
CA LYS A 596 -13.45 20.96 15.90
C LYS A 596 -13.53 22.48 15.93
N TYR A 597 -14.64 23.07 15.48
CA TYR A 597 -14.88 24.50 15.60
C TYR A 597 -14.93 24.94 17.07
N TYR A 598 -15.69 24.26 17.94
CA TYR A 598 -15.73 24.60 19.36
C TYR A 598 -14.39 24.41 20.08
N LEU A 599 -13.61 23.39 19.69
CA LEU A 599 -12.23 23.23 20.15
C LEU A 599 -11.38 24.47 19.84
N SER A 600 -11.48 25.02 18.62
CA SER A 600 -10.74 26.24 18.24
C SER A 600 -11.07 27.47 19.09
N LEU A 601 -12.26 27.50 19.69
CA LEU A 601 -12.71 28.56 20.58
C LEU A 601 -12.43 28.27 22.07
N GLY A 602 -11.84 27.13 22.42
CA GLY A 602 -11.69 26.68 23.80
C GLY A 602 -13.03 26.35 24.49
N LYS A 603 -14.09 26.09 23.73
CA LYS A 603 -15.43 25.75 24.25
C LYS A 603 -15.59 24.24 24.40
N TYR A 604 -14.81 23.65 25.31
CA TYR A 604 -14.66 22.19 25.41
C TYR A 604 -15.94 21.43 25.75
N ASP A 605 -16.86 22.00 26.55
CA ASP A 605 -18.15 21.36 26.85
C ASP A 605 -19.00 21.18 25.59
N LEU A 606 -19.09 22.20 24.75
CA LEU A 606 -19.85 22.16 23.49
C LEU A 606 -19.16 21.27 22.44
N ALA A 607 -17.82 21.25 22.44
CA ALA A 607 -17.06 20.33 21.59
C ALA A 607 -17.36 18.87 21.97
N ARG A 608 -17.37 18.55 23.27
CA ARG A 608 -17.70 17.23 23.79
C ARG A 608 -19.12 16.81 23.40
N GLU A 609 -20.11 17.67 23.64
CA GLU A 609 -21.51 17.41 23.26
C GLU A 609 -21.63 17.13 21.75
N SER A 610 -20.88 17.86 20.93
CA SER A 610 -20.85 17.62 19.48
C SER A 610 -20.28 16.23 19.17
N PHE A 611 -19.12 15.88 19.72
CA PHE A 611 -18.49 14.59 19.46
C PHE A 611 -19.27 13.38 20.02
N GLU A 612 -20.05 13.53 21.10
CA GLU A 612 -20.91 12.46 21.64
C GLU A 612 -22.04 12.02 20.68
N ASN A 613 -22.35 12.85 19.68
CA ASN A 613 -23.29 12.51 18.61
C ASN A 613 -22.67 11.68 17.47
N ILE A 614 -21.36 11.39 17.52
CA ILE A 614 -20.65 10.57 16.54
C ILE A 614 -20.56 9.14 17.06
N LYS A 615 -21.16 8.18 16.35
CA LYS A 615 -21.16 6.75 16.74
C LYS A 615 -21.05 5.87 15.50
N PRO A 616 -20.30 4.75 15.54
CA PRO A 616 -19.59 4.18 16.69
C PRO A 616 -18.18 4.77 16.94
N ASP A 617 -17.60 5.47 15.96
CA ASP A 617 -16.19 5.89 15.95
C ASP A 617 -16.01 7.18 16.75
N THR A 618 -15.78 7.01 18.06
CA THR A 618 -15.72 8.14 18.99
C THR A 618 -14.37 8.85 18.86
N PRO A 619 -14.31 10.15 18.53
CA PRO A 619 -13.02 10.84 18.41
C PRO A 619 -12.25 10.87 19.72
N ILE A 620 -10.92 10.69 19.65
CA ILE A 620 -10.02 10.77 20.82
C ILE A 620 -10.11 12.12 21.56
N TYR A 621 -10.58 13.17 20.89
CA TYR A 621 -10.80 14.49 21.48
C TYR A 621 -11.71 14.45 22.71
N ILE A 622 -12.70 13.54 22.78
CA ILE A 622 -13.53 13.38 23.98
C ILE A 622 -12.67 12.97 25.18
N MET A 623 -11.78 11.99 25.00
CA MET A 623 -10.88 11.54 26.07
C MET A 623 -9.95 12.68 26.52
N TYR A 624 -9.42 13.47 25.60
CA TYR A 624 -8.61 14.65 25.94
C TYR A 624 -9.41 15.73 26.69
N ILE A 625 -10.67 15.98 26.30
CA ILE A 625 -11.55 16.90 27.03
C ILE A 625 -11.81 16.39 28.46
N ASP A 626 -12.06 15.09 28.63
CA ASP A 626 -12.28 14.46 29.93
C ASP A 626 -11.05 14.61 30.84
N LEU A 627 -9.87 14.40 30.28
CA LEU A 627 -8.60 14.62 30.98
C LEU A 627 -8.39 16.11 31.32
N TYR A 628 -8.72 17.03 30.41
CA TYR A 628 -8.65 18.47 30.69
C TYR A 628 -9.54 18.88 31.87
N PHE A 629 -10.72 18.26 32.01
CA PHE A 629 -11.63 18.48 33.13
C PHE A 629 -11.28 17.69 34.40
N GLY A 630 -10.28 16.80 34.35
CA GLY A 630 -9.89 15.95 35.49
C GLY A 630 -10.84 14.76 35.71
N GLU A 631 -11.64 14.40 34.72
CA GLU A 631 -12.64 13.32 34.77
C GLU A 631 -12.02 11.96 34.41
N ILE A 632 -11.00 11.54 35.15
CA ILE A 632 -10.17 10.35 34.85
C ILE A 632 -11.00 9.08 34.64
N HIS A 633 -12.03 8.85 35.46
CA HIS A 633 -12.88 7.67 35.33
C HIS A 633 -13.65 7.63 34.01
N LYS A 634 -14.04 8.78 33.45
CA LYS A 634 -14.71 8.83 32.15
C LYS A 634 -13.71 8.58 31.02
N ALA A 635 -12.54 9.22 31.08
CA ALA A 635 -11.44 8.97 30.15
C ALA A 635 -11.05 7.47 30.12
N LEU A 636 -10.94 6.84 31.29
CA LEU A 636 -10.65 5.40 31.41
C LEU A 636 -11.74 4.53 30.77
N GLY A 637 -13.02 4.91 30.93
CA GLY A 637 -14.14 4.22 30.29
C GLY A 637 -14.15 4.31 28.76
N LEU A 638 -13.46 5.30 28.19
CA LEU A 638 -13.40 5.56 26.75
C LEU A 638 -12.25 4.86 26.03
N VAL A 639 -11.23 4.35 26.74
CA VAL A 639 -10.00 3.79 26.14
C VAL A 639 -10.28 2.70 25.09
N ASN A 640 -11.37 1.95 25.25
CA ASN A 640 -11.75 0.88 24.33
C ASN A 640 -12.66 1.31 23.18
N SER A 641 -13.23 2.52 23.24
CA SER A 641 -14.19 3.04 22.27
C SER A 641 -13.67 4.20 21.43
N VAL A 642 -12.58 4.84 21.84
CA VAL A 642 -11.97 5.93 21.05
C VAL A 642 -10.93 5.40 20.07
N ASP A 643 -10.80 6.12 18.95
CA ASP A 643 -9.78 5.83 17.94
C ASP A 643 -8.40 6.20 18.47
N ILE A 644 -7.67 5.17 18.92
CA ILE A 644 -6.28 5.26 19.35
C ILE A 644 -5.41 4.64 18.25
N TYR A 645 -4.58 5.47 17.62
CA TYR A 645 -3.71 5.00 16.55
C TYR A 645 -2.38 4.50 17.08
N ASN A 646 -1.67 5.29 17.87
CA ASN A 646 -0.29 5.00 18.26
C ASN A 646 -0.13 4.62 19.72
N MET A 647 -0.97 5.09 20.64
CA MET A 647 -0.80 4.76 22.07
C MET A 647 -0.81 3.24 22.35
N ASP A 648 -0.04 2.83 23.34
CA ASP A 648 -0.12 1.57 24.06
C ASP A 648 -1.27 1.64 25.09
N LYS A 649 -2.33 0.85 24.84
CA LYS A 649 -3.52 0.84 25.69
C LYS A 649 -3.23 0.40 27.13
N LYS A 650 -2.28 -0.50 27.34
CA LYS A 650 -1.95 -1.02 28.68
C LYS A 650 -1.22 0.04 29.49
N GLU A 651 -0.25 0.72 28.90
CA GLU A 651 0.43 1.84 29.56
C GLU A 651 -0.52 3.03 29.76
N LEU A 652 -1.43 3.31 28.81
CA LEU A 652 -2.49 4.29 28.98
C LEU A 652 -3.42 3.94 30.16
N ILE A 653 -3.95 2.72 30.23
CA ILE A 653 -4.82 2.26 31.34
C ILE A 653 -4.09 2.38 32.67
N LYS A 654 -2.84 1.87 32.74
CA LYS A 654 -1.99 1.96 33.93
C LYS A 654 -1.76 3.40 34.37
N ALA A 655 -1.54 4.32 33.42
CA ALA A 655 -1.38 5.73 33.73
C ALA A 655 -2.67 6.33 34.30
N LEU A 656 -3.82 6.06 33.68
CA LEU A 656 -5.12 6.56 34.11
C LEU A 656 -5.53 5.99 35.47
N GLU A 657 -5.35 4.70 35.72
CA GLU A 657 -5.61 4.05 37.02
C GLU A 657 -4.71 4.59 38.14
N GLY A 658 -3.50 5.04 37.80
CA GLY A 658 -2.56 5.63 38.74
C GLY A 658 -2.82 7.11 39.08
N ILE A 659 -3.75 7.77 38.39
CA ILE A 659 -4.12 9.17 38.65
C ILE A 659 -5.42 9.20 39.47
N ASP A 660 -5.29 9.46 40.77
CA ASP A 660 -6.43 9.64 41.67
C ASP A 660 -6.90 11.10 41.77
N THR A 661 -8.00 11.33 42.50
CA THR A 661 -8.59 12.67 42.68
C THR A 661 -7.67 13.65 43.41
N GLU A 662 -6.68 13.18 44.18
CA GLU A 662 -5.69 14.07 44.80
C GLU A 662 -4.59 14.44 43.79
N THR A 663 -4.22 13.50 42.92
CA THR A 663 -3.28 13.72 41.82
C THR A 663 -3.78 14.79 40.87
N THR A 664 -5.08 14.85 40.57
CA THR A 664 -5.66 15.89 39.68
C THR A 664 -5.57 17.31 40.24
N LYS A 665 -5.28 17.47 41.54
CA LYS A 665 -5.07 18.77 42.21
C LYS A 665 -3.59 19.19 42.26
N THR A 666 -2.68 18.35 41.77
CA THR A 666 -1.23 18.60 41.85
C THR A 666 -0.75 19.57 40.78
N ASN A 667 0.44 20.14 40.99
CA ASN A 667 1.11 20.94 39.96
C ASN A 667 1.47 20.11 38.72
N ASP A 668 1.78 18.83 38.89
CA ASP A 668 2.08 17.93 37.78
C ASP A 668 0.87 17.76 36.86
N TYR A 669 -0.33 17.63 37.43
CA TYR A 669 -1.56 17.54 36.65
C TYR A 669 -1.93 18.85 35.98
N LYS A 670 -1.60 19.99 36.61
CA LYS A 670 -1.74 21.30 35.97
C LYS A 670 -0.87 21.40 34.71
N ILE A 671 0.38 20.94 34.77
CA ILE A 671 1.27 20.91 33.60
C ILE A 671 0.70 20.00 32.51
N LEU A 672 0.21 18.80 32.86
CA LEU A 672 -0.47 17.92 31.91
C LEU A 672 -1.67 18.60 31.25
N LYS A 673 -2.49 19.30 32.04
CA LYS A 673 -3.66 20.03 31.54
C LYS A 673 -3.26 21.12 30.53
N ASP A 674 -2.16 21.83 30.79
CA ASP A 674 -1.63 22.83 29.85
C ASP A 674 -1.19 22.18 28.53
N VAL A 675 -0.60 20.98 28.55
CA VAL A 675 -0.26 20.22 27.33
C VAL A 675 -1.53 19.82 26.58
N ILE A 676 -2.52 19.26 27.28
CA ILE A 676 -3.79 18.82 26.67
C ILE A 676 -4.53 20.02 26.05
N GLU A 677 -4.53 21.17 26.71
CA GLU A 677 -5.11 22.40 26.18
C GLU A 677 -4.49 22.79 24.84
N LYS A 678 -3.17 22.69 24.71
CA LYS A 678 -2.47 22.94 23.45
C LYS A 678 -2.89 21.94 22.37
N VAL A 679 -2.90 20.64 22.68
CA VAL A 679 -3.38 19.59 21.75
C VAL A 679 -4.82 19.86 21.27
N LEU A 680 -5.68 20.38 22.15
CA LEU A 680 -7.07 20.65 21.83
C LEU A 680 -7.28 21.96 21.06
N SER A 681 -6.45 22.98 21.25
CA SER A 681 -6.74 24.35 20.82
C SER A 681 -5.74 24.97 19.82
N GLU A 682 -4.61 24.30 19.57
CA GLU A 682 -3.52 24.73 18.69
C GLU A 682 -3.25 23.67 17.59
N ASP A 683 -2.81 24.11 16.42
CA ASP A 683 -2.37 23.24 15.31
C ASP A 683 -0.84 23.08 15.36
N LEU A 684 -0.34 22.25 16.29
CA LEU A 684 1.10 22.07 16.52
C LEU A 684 1.76 21.22 15.42
N SER A 685 2.91 21.68 14.91
CA SER A 685 3.79 20.80 14.12
C SER A 685 4.38 19.67 14.99
N PRO A 686 4.88 18.57 14.40
CA PRO A 686 5.60 17.54 15.15
C PRO A 686 6.73 18.10 16.01
N GLU A 687 7.52 19.05 15.49
CA GLU A 687 8.61 19.70 16.23
C GLU A 687 8.10 20.56 17.39
N GLU A 688 7.10 21.41 17.14
CA GLU A 688 6.51 22.26 18.19
C GLU A 688 5.88 21.42 19.31
N GLY A 689 5.19 20.34 18.93
CA GLY A 689 4.63 19.36 19.85
C GLY A 689 5.71 18.65 20.67
N TYR A 690 6.83 18.27 20.05
CA TYR A 690 7.96 17.66 20.76
C TYR A 690 8.55 18.60 21.81
N ASP A 691 8.70 19.88 21.48
CA ASP A 691 9.20 20.89 22.43
C ASP A 691 8.24 21.03 23.63
N VAL A 692 6.93 21.06 23.38
CA VAL A 692 5.89 21.05 24.44
C VAL A 692 6.02 19.82 25.33
N TYR A 693 6.20 18.63 24.73
CA TYR A 693 6.40 17.38 25.45
C TYR A 693 7.67 17.41 26.32
N VAL A 694 8.82 17.81 25.76
CA VAL A 694 10.11 17.83 26.47
C VAL A 694 10.05 18.79 27.65
N GLU A 695 9.48 19.98 27.45
CA GLU A 695 9.32 20.96 28.51
C GLU A 695 8.46 20.41 29.65
N ALA A 696 7.30 19.84 29.34
CA ALA A 696 6.39 19.27 30.34
C ALA A 696 7.02 18.09 31.08
N ASN A 697 7.62 17.14 30.36
CA ASN A 697 8.21 15.92 30.92
C ASN A 697 9.37 16.21 31.88
N SER A 698 10.13 17.30 31.64
CA SER A 698 11.23 17.72 32.52
C SER A 698 10.75 18.22 33.89
N LYS A 699 9.51 18.71 33.99
CA LYS A 699 8.94 19.34 35.20
C LYS A 699 8.06 18.40 36.01
N ILE A 700 7.40 17.44 35.34
CA ILE A 700 6.50 16.47 35.98
C ILE A 700 7.32 15.45 36.79
N LYS A 701 6.82 15.06 37.97
CA LYS A 701 7.44 14.06 38.85
C LYS A 701 6.64 12.77 38.94
N SER A 702 5.31 12.87 38.82
CA SER A 702 4.42 11.71 38.86
C SER A 702 4.75 10.73 37.73
N PRO A 703 5.11 9.47 38.05
CA PRO A 703 5.44 8.49 37.02
C PRO A 703 4.23 8.19 36.13
N TYR A 704 3.01 8.19 36.67
CA TYR A 704 1.79 7.93 35.90
C TYR A 704 1.49 9.06 34.91
N ILE A 705 1.69 10.32 35.31
CA ILE A 705 1.51 11.46 34.38
C ILE A 705 2.58 11.44 33.30
N LYS A 706 3.82 11.03 33.59
CA LYS A 706 4.85 10.85 32.56
C LYS A 706 4.50 9.78 31.55
N ILE A 707 3.95 8.65 32.01
CA ILE A 707 3.46 7.60 31.10
C ILE A 707 2.35 8.18 30.21
N LEU A 708 1.35 8.85 30.77
CA LEU A 708 0.27 9.46 29.98
C LEU A 708 0.80 10.48 28.96
N LEU A 709 1.78 11.29 29.35
CA LEU A 709 2.40 12.29 28.47
C LEU A 709 3.17 11.63 27.31
N GLU A 710 3.82 10.48 27.54
CA GLU A 710 4.45 9.67 26.49
C GLU A 710 3.41 9.17 25.48
N GLN A 711 2.25 8.72 25.97
CA GLN A 711 1.16 8.26 25.11
C GLN A 711 0.58 9.38 24.26
N ILE A 712 0.39 10.58 24.83
CA ILE A 712 -0.03 11.78 24.07
C ILE A 712 0.99 12.11 22.97
N LYS A 713 2.30 12.04 23.28
CA LYS A 713 3.36 12.30 22.30
C LYS A 713 3.30 11.33 21.12
N GLU A 714 3.18 10.03 21.40
CA GLU A 714 3.09 8.97 20.37
C GLU A 714 1.85 9.16 19.48
N GLU A 715 0.69 9.45 20.08
CA GLU A 715 -0.56 9.64 19.31
C GLU A 715 -0.50 10.82 18.35
N ASN A 716 0.15 11.91 18.77
CA ASN A 716 0.28 13.12 17.96
C ASN A 716 1.54 13.11 17.06
N TYR A 717 2.27 12.00 17.00
CA TYR A 717 3.49 11.83 16.19
C TYR A 717 4.58 12.86 16.47
N TRP A 718 4.67 13.36 17.70
CA TRP A 718 5.66 14.37 18.08
C TRP A 718 7.09 13.81 18.17
N ASP A 719 7.28 12.51 18.05
CA ASP A 719 8.59 11.84 18.05
C ASP A 719 9.07 11.43 16.65
N MET A 720 8.28 11.66 15.60
CA MET A 720 8.72 11.40 14.23
C MET A 720 9.67 12.50 13.76
N GLU A 721 10.94 12.14 13.50
CA GLU A 721 11.79 12.96 12.63
C GLU A 721 11.11 13.02 11.26
N ILE A 722 10.64 14.20 10.85
CA ILE A 722 10.15 14.41 9.50
C ILE A 722 11.34 14.29 8.55
N ASN A 723 11.61 13.07 8.08
CA ASN A 723 12.45 12.86 6.92
C ASN A 723 11.66 13.36 5.70
N LEU A 724 11.71 14.67 5.46
CA LEU A 724 11.40 15.26 4.17
C LEU A 724 12.52 14.84 3.20
N ASN A 725 12.39 13.64 2.63
CA ASN A 725 13.11 13.25 1.43
C ASN A 725 12.13 13.19 0.25
#